data_AF-A0A2E0XWT3-F1
#
_entry.id   AF-A0A2E0XWT3-F1
#
_cell.length_a   1.000
_cell.length_b   1.000
_cell.length_c   1.000
_cell.angle_alpha   90.00
_cell.angle_beta   90.00
_cell.angle_gamma   90.00
#
_symmetry.space_group_name_H-M   'P 1'
#
loop_
_entity.id
_entity.type
_entity.pdbx_description
1 polymer ?
#
loop_
_entity_poly.entity_id
_entity_poly.type
_entity_poly.pdbx_seq_one_letter_code
_entity_poly.pdbx_strand_id
1 'polypeptide(L)'
;MQHQSIRMLCLMILASLFPSQWSHARDAGSQSDSLRVLVWNVLHGANDVEQGPEKALQIIRETNVDLVLLQESYDIDGERPKLGEWLAEELGWRQWQGESAHLCVLTPLEIKARFFHHPWHGVGAELTDEQGRTFIAWSIWIDWRAYITEELRDQPTMSDAELLAAEDVRSSRLPQAQAIIGHLDGIGHRSSDVPVLVGGDWNTPSHLDWTEDTARIYKHRRNLPLPVSLAMQDAGFKDTFRDLHPNPVQRPGLTWSPMFRESDGVATGFERIDRLYLKNPDQPRDGWILRPVSGHVLPEVWEDNAIPIEQRDFPSDHGALLMELAWEKRSAVSSVDPVLLDVLAFNILRSGNAPGPNSADSLYEQPRHDAIAKVIMHSDPDIVLVQEEYGDDRVFRILKEHEPSWHRRDGGSRGQATYARYPIEPIDQNTSRVLHPEGPLVVHNVHWKPSPYGPYIIQDTLLAEQPIEVDAILDASDKGDIYFETYRSVHPALVENIPVILGGDFNEPSHLDWTEDWARSENDRWVSNPTATRLGPAIGWKGSQVLSDPGSYRETLDLEGPLPGLQDTFRHVRSDEVSDPGHTWTPRYVNGTQGRGHWDAAGFSDPAEAQRTASLDRIDMIYVSQQLQPLRVFVLGDQGDPSSDIGFEEWPSDHRAVLATLRWLPPKEN
;
A
#
# COMPACT_ATOMS: atom_id res chain seq x y z
N MET A 1 -27.23 -65.88 -32.98
CA MET A 1 -25.95 -66.52 -32.61
C MET A 1 -25.35 -65.65 -31.51
N GLN A 2 -25.67 -65.89 -30.22
CA GLN A 2 -24.91 -66.68 -29.21
C GLN A 2 -23.45 -66.20 -29.10
N HIS A 3 -22.90 -65.68 -28.00
CA HIS A 3 -22.92 -66.05 -26.55
C HIS A 3 -22.75 -64.79 -25.64
N GLN A 4 -23.47 -64.58 -24.52
CA GLN A 4 -23.21 -65.00 -23.12
C GLN A 4 -21.76 -64.79 -22.61
N SER A 5 -21.47 -63.97 -21.59
CA SER A 5 -21.67 -64.20 -20.13
C SER A 5 -21.41 -62.89 -19.32
N ILE A 6 -22.29 -62.32 -18.49
CA ILE A 6 -22.62 -62.54 -17.05
C ILE A 6 -21.43 -62.52 -16.05
N ARG A 7 -21.39 -61.49 -15.19
CA ARG A 7 -21.13 -61.44 -13.71
C ARG A 7 -21.19 -59.95 -13.27
N MET A 8 -22.29 -59.40 -12.73
CA MET A 8 -22.82 -59.46 -11.36
C MET A 8 -21.88 -58.92 -10.27
N LEU A 9 -22.14 -57.69 -9.82
CA LEU A 9 -22.02 -57.30 -8.40
C LEU A 9 -23.00 -56.16 -8.08
N CYS A 10 -23.92 -56.45 -7.15
CA CYS A 10 -24.80 -55.50 -6.49
C CYS A 10 -24.01 -54.65 -5.47
N LEU A 11 -24.40 -53.38 -5.23
CA LEU A 11 -24.93 -52.97 -3.93
C LEU A 11 -25.50 -51.53 -3.95
N MET A 12 -26.68 -51.44 -3.34
CA MET A 12 -27.56 -50.33 -2.98
C MET A 12 -26.92 -48.97 -2.59
N ILE A 13 -27.57 -47.87 -3.00
CA ILE A 13 -27.71 -46.67 -2.16
C ILE A 13 -29.18 -46.23 -2.16
N LEU A 14 -29.71 -46.05 -0.95
CA LEU A 14 -31.08 -45.71 -0.61
C LEU A 14 -31.52 -44.36 -1.17
N ALA A 15 -32.73 -44.33 -1.73
CA ALA A 15 -33.55 -43.14 -1.86
C ALA A 15 -34.44 -43.03 -0.61
N SER A 16 -34.26 -41.96 0.16
CA SER A 16 -35.19 -41.57 1.22
C SER A 16 -35.63 -40.11 1.01
N LEU A 17 -36.93 -39.99 0.76
CA LEU A 17 -37.73 -38.77 0.75
C LEU A 17 -37.60 -38.01 2.08
N PHE A 18 -37.38 -36.70 2.00
CA PHE A 18 -37.82 -35.75 3.04
C PHE A 18 -38.47 -34.54 2.36
N PRO A 19 -39.62 -34.05 2.87
CA PRO A 19 -40.34 -32.95 2.27
C PRO A 19 -39.68 -31.61 2.62
N SER A 20 -39.64 -30.72 1.63
CA SER A 20 -39.29 -29.32 1.74
C SER A 20 -40.32 -28.56 2.59
N GLN A 21 -39.96 -28.23 3.83
CA GLN A 21 -40.57 -27.16 4.61
C GLN A 21 -39.45 -26.22 5.05
N TRP A 22 -39.25 -25.13 4.31
CA TRP A 22 -38.49 -23.99 4.80
C TRP A 22 -39.47 -23.10 5.53
N SER A 23 -39.67 -23.37 6.82
CA SER A 23 -40.24 -22.42 7.76
C SER A 23 -39.08 -21.77 8.52
N HIS A 24 -38.67 -20.57 8.14
CA HIS A 24 -37.85 -19.74 9.01
C HIS A 24 -38.75 -18.98 9.99
N ALA A 25 -39.21 -19.70 11.00
CA ALA A 25 -39.53 -19.07 12.27
C ALA A 25 -38.19 -18.82 12.97
N ARG A 26 -37.91 -17.56 13.35
CA ARG A 26 -36.80 -17.26 14.27
C ARG A 26 -37.03 -18.05 15.55
N ASP A 27 -36.09 -18.90 15.91
CA ASP A 27 -35.97 -19.35 17.28
C ASP A 27 -35.64 -18.10 18.11
N ALA A 28 -36.61 -17.66 18.92
CA ALA A 28 -36.39 -16.60 19.89
C ALA A 28 -35.46 -17.14 20.99
N GLY A 29 -34.13 -17.11 20.73
CA GLY A 29 -33.18 -17.65 21.70
C GLY A 29 -31.68 -17.62 21.36
N SER A 30 -31.24 -17.42 20.11
CA SER A 30 -29.80 -17.21 19.82
C SER A 30 -29.55 -15.83 19.21
N GLN A 31 -29.21 -14.87 20.08
CA GLN A 31 -28.76 -13.54 19.68
C GLN A 31 -27.40 -13.66 18.97
N SER A 32 -27.29 -13.06 17.78
CA SER A 32 -26.08 -13.17 16.95
C SER A 32 -24.96 -12.28 17.49
N ASP A 33 -23.73 -12.80 17.47
CA ASP A 33 -22.50 -12.02 17.68
C ASP A 33 -22.03 -11.33 16.38
N SER A 34 -22.87 -11.29 15.34
CA SER A 34 -22.61 -10.63 14.08
C SER A 34 -23.29 -9.26 13.98
N LEU A 35 -22.63 -8.32 13.31
CA LEU A 35 -23.17 -7.07 12.78
C LEU A 35 -23.13 -7.14 11.24
N ARG A 36 -24.30 -7.08 10.60
CA ARG A 36 -24.44 -7.12 9.14
C ARG A 36 -24.69 -5.74 8.58
N VAL A 37 -23.79 -5.27 7.72
CA VAL A 37 -23.77 -3.91 7.18
C VAL A 37 -23.94 -3.96 5.68
N LEU A 38 -24.93 -3.24 5.16
CA LEU A 38 -25.16 -3.04 3.74
C LEU A 38 -24.75 -1.62 3.35
N VAL A 39 -23.79 -1.47 2.45
CA VAL A 39 -23.43 -0.19 1.85
C VAL A 39 -24.03 -0.15 0.45
N TRP A 40 -24.89 0.83 0.17
CA TRP A 40 -25.64 0.82 -1.08
C TRP A 40 -26.01 2.23 -1.58
N ASN A 41 -25.46 2.59 -2.73
CA ASN A 41 -26.03 3.61 -3.59
C ASN A 41 -27.26 3.00 -4.31
N VAL A 42 -28.43 3.57 -4.07
CA VAL A 42 -29.72 3.02 -4.56
C VAL A 42 -30.23 3.69 -5.83
N LEU A 43 -29.44 4.57 -6.46
CA LEU A 43 -29.76 5.31 -7.69
C LEU A 43 -31.09 6.08 -7.62
N HIS A 44 -31.04 7.39 -7.41
CA HIS A 44 -32.22 8.25 -7.47
C HIS A 44 -33.43 7.78 -6.65
N GLY A 45 -33.22 7.23 -5.44
CA GLY A 45 -34.30 6.71 -4.60
C GLY A 45 -34.92 5.41 -5.15
N ALA A 46 -34.20 4.69 -6.02
CA ALA A 46 -34.65 3.53 -6.77
C ALA A 46 -35.78 3.81 -7.77
N ASN A 47 -35.98 5.06 -8.20
CA ASN A 47 -37.11 5.43 -9.07
C ASN A 47 -36.95 4.96 -10.52
N ASP A 48 -35.72 4.69 -10.98
CA ASP A 48 -35.44 4.26 -12.36
C ASP A 48 -36.03 2.87 -12.69
N VAL A 49 -36.36 2.07 -11.67
CA VAL A 49 -36.91 0.71 -11.81
C VAL A 49 -38.38 0.68 -11.39
N GLU A 50 -39.24 -0.04 -12.13
CA GLU A 50 -40.63 -0.23 -11.73
C GLU A 50 -40.70 -0.90 -10.35
N GLN A 51 -41.39 -0.24 -9.42
CA GLN A 51 -41.47 -0.64 -8.00
C GLN A 51 -40.08 -0.76 -7.34
N GLY A 52 -39.10 0.04 -7.78
CA GLY A 52 -37.74 -0.01 -7.27
C GLY A 52 -37.62 0.23 -5.75
N PRO A 53 -38.34 1.19 -5.14
CA PRO A 53 -38.37 1.33 -3.69
C PRO A 53 -38.83 0.06 -2.97
N GLU A 54 -39.88 -0.59 -3.48
CA GLU A 54 -40.40 -1.84 -2.92
C GLU A 54 -39.43 -3.02 -3.11
N LYS A 55 -38.74 -3.08 -4.26
CA LYS A 55 -37.66 -4.06 -4.51
C LYS A 55 -36.48 -3.82 -3.56
N ALA A 56 -36.08 -2.57 -3.33
CA ALA A 56 -35.02 -2.23 -2.39
C ALA A 56 -35.41 -2.63 -0.95
N LEU A 57 -36.66 -2.36 -0.54
CA LEU A 57 -37.21 -2.83 0.72
C LEU A 57 -37.16 -4.36 0.86
N GLN A 58 -37.50 -5.08 -0.21
CA GLN A 58 -37.43 -6.54 -0.22
C GLN A 58 -35.99 -7.05 -0.05
N ILE A 59 -35.03 -6.48 -0.77
CA ILE A 59 -33.60 -6.84 -0.64
C ILE A 59 -33.12 -6.59 0.80
N ILE A 60 -33.47 -5.45 1.41
CA ILE A 60 -33.10 -5.16 2.81
C ILE A 60 -33.71 -6.19 3.78
N ARG A 61 -34.95 -6.63 3.56
CA ARG A 61 -35.60 -7.68 4.37
C ARG A 61 -34.92 -9.03 4.20
N GLU A 62 -34.61 -9.43 2.98
CA GLU A 62 -34.01 -10.73 2.66
C GLU A 62 -32.56 -10.82 3.12
N THR A 63 -31.83 -9.72 3.06
CA THR A 63 -30.45 -9.65 3.54
C THR A 63 -30.36 -9.68 5.06
N ASN A 64 -31.43 -9.46 5.83
CA ASN A 64 -31.44 -9.51 7.32
C ASN A 64 -30.24 -8.75 7.92
N VAL A 65 -30.10 -7.49 7.52
CA VAL A 65 -29.03 -6.57 7.89
C VAL A 65 -29.36 -5.78 9.16
N ASP A 66 -28.33 -5.34 9.88
CA ASP A 66 -28.44 -4.56 11.12
C ASP A 66 -28.13 -3.07 10.89
N LEU A 67 -27.55 -2.73 9.73
CA LEU A 67 -27.22 -1.38 9.34
C LEU A 67 -27.25 -1.28 7.81
N VAL A 68 -27.88 -0.24 7.30
CA VAL A 68 -27.78 0.18 5.89
C VAL A 68 -27.22 1.60 5.83
N LEU A 69 -26.14 1.76 5.07
CA LEU A 69 -25.55 3.04 4.72
C LEU A 69 -25.97 3.36 3.29
N LEU A 70 -26.99 4.21 3.16
CA LEU A 70 -27.62 4.56 1.89
C LEU A 70 -26.99 5.81 1.27
N GLN A 71 -26.74 5.74 -0.02
CA GLN A 71 -26.43 6.88 -0.90
C GLN A 71 -27.51 6.99 -1.98
N GLU A 72 -27.69 8.20 -2.52
CA GLU A 72 -28.74 8.51 -3.50
C GLU A 72 -30.16 8.13 -3.08
N SER A 73 -30.41 8.11 -1.77
CA SER A 73 -31.73 7.91 -1.17
C SER A 73 -32.56 9.21 -1.24
N TYR A 74 -32.81 9.68 -2.46
CA TYR A 74 -33.66 10.84 -2.77
C TYR A 74 -35.16 10.57 -2.51
N ASP A 75 -36.01 11.55 -2.80
CA ASP A 75 -37.47 11.41 -2.79
C ASP A 75 -37.91 10.28 -3.72
N ILE A 76 -38.85 9.46 -3.26
CA ILE A 76 -39.52 8.49 -4.11
C ILE A 76 -40.54 9.23 -4.98
N ASP A 77 -40.68 8.82 -6.25
CA ASP A 77 -41.67 9.39 -7.17
C ASP A 77 -43.09 9.42 -6.58
N GLY A 78 -43.77 10.55 -6.79
CA GLY A 78 -45.11 10.82 -6.27
C GLY A 78 -45.10 11.59 -4.94
N GLU A 79 -46.23 11.55 -4.22
CA GLU A 79 -46.37 12.18 -2.89
C GLU A 79 -45.81 11.25 -1.79
N ARG A 80 -44.55 10.84 -1.92
CA ARG A 80 -43.84 9.95 -0.98
C ARG A 80 -42.59 10.67 -0.41
N PRO A 81 -42.12 10.29 0.79
CA PRO A 81 -40.93 10.91 1.35
C PRO A 81 -39.65 10.35 0.69
N LYS A 82 -38.50 10.80 1.18
CA LYS A 82 -37.19 10.23 0.83
C LYS A 82 -37.15 8.73 1.11
N LEU A 83 -36.44 7.99 0.25
CA LEU A 83 -36.40 6.53 0.33
C LEU A 83 -36.02 6.03 1.73
N GLY A 84 -34.99 6.60 2.36
CA GLY A 84 -34.54 6.21 3.70
C GLY A 84 -35.58 6.46 4.80
N GLU A 85 -36.40 7.51 4.68
CA GLU A 85 -37.52 7.76 5.60
C GLU A 85 -38.64 6.75 5.36
N TRP A 86 -39.03 6.53 4.10
CA TRP A 86 -40.05 5.55 3.74
C TRP A 86 -39.66 4.12 4.16
N LEU A 87 -38.41 3.71 3.92
CA LEU A 87 -37.88 2.41 4.35
C LEU A 87 -37.93 2.26 5.87
N ALA A 88 -37.62 3.32 6.62
CA ALA A 88 -37.69 3.28 8.08
C ALA A 88 -39.12 3.04 8.57
N GLU A 89 -40.12 3.67 7.95
CA GLU A 89 -41.54 3.44 8.25
C GLU A 89 -41.97 2.01 7.95
N GLU A 90 -41.63 1.48 6.76
CA GLU A 90 -42.01 0.14 6.31
C GLU A 90 -41.32 -1.00 7.07
N LEU A 91 -40.13 -0.74 7.61
CA LEU A 91 -39.37 -1.69 8.42
C LEU A 91 -39.65 -1.55 9.91
N GLY A 92 -40.25 -0.44 10.35
CA GLY A 92 -40.32 -0.06 11.77
C GLY A 92 -38.94 0.23 12.37
N TRP A 93 -38.02 0.75 11.56
CA TRP A 93 -36.63 1.01 11.91
C TRP A 93 -36.40 2.48 12.25
N ARG A 94 -35.18 2.79 12.72
CA ARG A 94 -34.72 4.16 12.95
C ARG A 94 -33.90 4.61 11.75
N GLN A 95 -33.90 5.91 11.49
CA GLN A 95 -33.03 6.52 10.49
C GLN A 95 -32.39 7.82 10.96
N TRP A 96 -31.26 8.16 10.34
CA TRP A 96 -30.65 9.47 10.41
C TRP A 96 -30.14 9.95 9.05
N GLN A 97 -30.67 11.09 8.60
CA GLN A 97 -30.29 11.76 7.35
C GLN A 97 -29.79 13.20 7.54
N GLY A 98 -30.02 13.81 8.72
CA GLY A 98 -29.63 15.20 8.98
C GLY A 98 -30.17 16.17 7.92
N GLU A 99 -29.31 17.06 7.44
CA GLU A 99 -29.63 18.00 6.34
C GLU A 99 -29.35 17.42 4.94
N SER A 100 -28.98 16.14 4.84
CA SER A 100 -28.65 15.54 3.55
C SER A 100 -29.89 15.37 2.67
N ALA A 101 -29.72 15.62 1.38
CA ALA A 101 -30.74 15.34 0.37
C ALA A 101 -30.86 13.84 0.06
N HIS A 102 -29.80 13.04 0.29
CA HIS A 102 -29.65 11.73 -0.34
C HIS A 102 -28.87 10.68 0.46
N LEU A 103 -28.19 11.06 1.55
CA LEU A 103 -27.51 10.11 2.44
C LEU A 103 -28.43 9.68 3.57
N CYS A 104 -28.35 8.43 4.02
CA CYS A 104 -29.10 7.97 5.19
C CYS A 104 -28.36 6.84 5.92
N VAL A 105 -28.39 6.89 7.25
CA VAL A 105 -28.08 5.76 8.15
C VAL A 105 -29.40 5.14 8.58
N LEU A 106 -29.70 3.93 8.11
CA LEU A 106 -30.95 3.20 8.37
C LEU A 106 -30.67 1.93 9.19
N THR A 107 -31.35 1.73 10.32
CA THR A 107 -31.01 0.64 11.25
C THR A 107 -32.15 0.28 12.24
N PRO A 108 -32.31 -1.00 12.61
CA PRO A 108 -33.16 -1.41 13.75
C PRO A 108 -32.52 -1.11 15.12
N LEU A 109 -31.23 -0.78 15.17
CA LEU A 109 -30.49 -0.54 16.41
C LEU A 109 -30.84 0.81 17.05
N GLU A 110 -30.43 1.02 18.31
CA GLU A 110 -30.66 2.30 18.98
C GLU A 110 -29.67 3.36 18.49
N ILE A 111 -30.16 4.53 18.06
CA ILE A 111 -29.31 5.69 17.72
C ILE A 111 -29.06 6.52 18.98
N LYS A 112 -27.83 6.49 19.50
CA LYS A 112 -27.40 7.23 20.70
C LYS A 112 -26.98 8.66 20.40
N ALA A 113 -26.29 8.85 19.29
CA ALA A 113 -25.82 10.15 18.83
C ALA A 113 -25.94 10.26 17.31
N ARG A 114 -26.03 11.50 16.84
CA ARG A 114 -26.22 11.87 15.44
C ARG A 114 -25.14 12.87 15.06
N PHE A 115 -24.52 12.64 13.92
CA PHE A 115 -23.39 13.40 13.42
C PHE A 115 -23.65 13.87 12.00
N PHE A 116 -23.08 15.01 11.64
CA PHE A 116 -23.27 15.64 10.35
C PHE A 116 -21.98 16.32 9.91
N HIS A 117 -21.51 15.96 8.72
CA HIS A 117 -20.32 16.56 8.11
C HIS A 117 -20.71 17.56 7.02
N HIS A 118 -21.54 17.13 6.06
CA HIS A 118 -21.91 17.93 4.90
C HIS A 118 -23.19 17.37 4.25
N PRO A 119 -24.06 18.22 3.64
CA PRO A 119 -25.31 17.75 3.01
C PRO A 119 -25.12 16.68 1.93
N TRP A 120 -23.94 16.63 1.31
CA TRP A 120 -23.62 15.69 0.22
C TRP A 120 -22.58 14.64 0.57
N HIS A 121 -21.78 14.83 1.62
CA HIS A 121 -20.55 14.05 1.79
C HIS A 121 -20.50 13.19 3.05
N GLY A 122 -21.34 13.45 4.05
CA GLY A 122 -21.31 12.61 5.23
C GLY A 122 -22.40 12.87 6.26
N VAL A 123 -23.09 11.79 6.62
CA VAL A 123 -23.98 11.71 7.79
C VAL A 123 -23.58 10.49 8.62
N GLY A 124 -23.59 10.62 9.94
CA GLY A 124 -23.16 9.55 10.84
C GLY A 124 -24.02 9.37 12.06
N ALA A 125 -23.94 8.20 12.69
CA ALA A 125 -24.64 7.91 13.93
C ALA A 125 -23.79 7.01 14.85
N GLU A 126 -23.94 7.20 16.16
CA GLU A 126 -23.49 6.22 17.16
C GLU A 126 -24.65 5.27 17.43
N LEU A 127 -24.39 3.98 17.27
CA LEU A 127 -25.38 2.91 17.33
C LEU A 127 -25.05 1.95 18.48
N THR A 128 -26.09 1.47 19.16
CA THR A 128 -25.96 0.46 20.22
C THR A 128 -26.88 -0.71 19.93
N ASP A 129 -26.34 -1.92 20.03
CA ASP A 129 -27.12 -3.15 19.87
C ASP A 129 -27.84 -3.58 21.16
N GLU A 130 -28.63 -4.65 21.07
CA GLU A 130 -29.41 -5.18 22.20
C GLU A 130 -28.53 -5.66 23.38
N GLN A 131 -27.24 -5.92 23.14
CA GLN A 131 -26.28 -6.37 24.15
C GLN A 131 -25.53 -5.19 24.78
N GLY A 132 -25.81 -3.95 24.35
CA GLY A 132 -25.14 -2.75 24.83
C GLY A 132 -23.79 -2.49 24.16
N ARG A 133 -23.44 -3.22 23.09
CA ARG A 133 -22.21 -2.98 22.32
C ARG A 133 -22.43 -1.78 21.40
N THR A 134 -21.49 -0.85 21.41
CA THR A 134 -21.60 0.42 20.68
C THR A 134 -20.57 0.52 19.57
N PHE A 135 -20.95 1.14 18.46
CA PHE A 135 -20.06 1.52 17.36
C PHE A 135 -20.58 2.77 16.67
N ILE A 136 -19.73 3.40 15.86
CA ILE A 136 -20.06 4.59 15.07
C ILE A 136 -20.10 4.20 13.59
N ALA A 137 -21.06 4.73 12.84
CA ALA A 137 -21.21 4.46 11.42
C ALA A 137 -21.45 5.74 10.62
N TRP A 138 -20.81 5.86 9.45
CA TRP A 138 -20.93 6.99 8.53
C TRP A 138 -21.31 6.55 7.12
N SER A 139 -22.31 7.18 6.53
CA SER A 139 -22.66 7.05 5.10
C SER A 139 -22.00 8.20 4.32
N ILE A 140 -21.22 7.86 3.29
CA ILE A 140 -20.38 8.78 2.50
C ILE A 140 -20.78 8.76 1.02
N TRP A 141 -20.71 9.91 0.36
CA TRP A 141 -20.74 10.03 -1.09
C TRP A 141 -19.84 11.20 -1.53
N ILE A 142 -18.91 10.97 -2.45
CA ILE A 142 -17.98 12.01 -2.92
C ILE A 142 -18.07 12.17 -4.45
N ASP A 143 -17.44 13.21 -4.95
CA ASP A 143 -17.55 13.68 -6.34
C ASP A 143 -17.35 12.57 -7.39
N TRP A 144 -18.27 12.48 -8.35
CA TRP A 144 -18.30 11.43 -9.38
C TRP A 144 -17.56 11.82 -10.67
N ARG A 145 -17.20 13.09 -10.82
CA ARG A 145 -16.63 13.62 -12.07
C ARG A 145 -15.22 13.06 -12.33
N ALA A 146 -14.82 13.09 -13.60
CA ALA A 146 -13.49 12.65 -14.07
C ALA A 146 -13.19 11.22 -13.63
N TYR A 147 -14.12 10.29 -13.89
CA TYR A 147 -13.98 8.91 -13.47
C TYR A 147 -12.77 8.25 -14.13
N ILE A 148 -11.84 7.77 -13.31
CA ILE A 148 -10.48 7.41 -13.74
C ILE A 148 -10.46 6.28 -14.78
N THR A 149 -11.38 5.32 -14.68
CA THR A 149 -11.49 4.21 -15.65
C THR A 149 -11.91 4.70 -17.02
N GLU A 150 -12.82 5.67 -17.09
CA GLU A 150 -13.25 6.29 -18.35
C GLU A 150 -12.15 7.16 -18.95
N GLU A 151 -11.44 7.94 -18.13
CA GLU A 151 -10.29 8.74 -18.57
C GLU A 151 -9.21 7.85 -19.23
N LEU A 152 -8.88 6.72 -18.61
CA LEU A 152 -7.91 5.77 -19.15
C LEU A 152 -8.44 5.01 -20.37
N ARG A 153 -9.75 4.73 -20.43
CA ARG A 153 -10.37 4.12 -21.61
C ARG A 153 -10.30 5.04 -22.83
N ASP A 154 -10.69 6.29 -22.64
CA ASP A 154 -10.81 7.26 -23.73
C ASP A 154 -9.44 7.79 -24.16
N GLN A 155 -8.46 7.79 -23.25
CA GLN A 155 -7.08 8.20 -23.51
C GLN A 155 -6.08 7.15 -23.01
N PRO A 156 -5.97 5.98 -23.67
CA PRO A 156 -5.17 4.85 -23.19
C PRO A 156 -3.66 5.12 -23.15
N THR A 157 -3.19 6.16 -23.84
CA THR A 157 -1.79 6.60 -23.88
C THR A 157 -1.47 7.74 -22.90
N MET A 158 -2.47 8.23 -22.14
CA MET A 158 -2.27 9.25 -21.11
C MET A 158 -1.22 8.78 -20.10
N SER A 159 -0.38 9.70 -19.60
CA SER A 159 0.62 9.37 -18.58
C SER A 159 -0.05 9.06 -17.23
N ASP A 160 0.65 8.35 -16.35
CA ASP A 160 0.14 8.02 -15.01
C ASP A 160 -0.11 9.27 -14.17
N ALA A 161 0.73 10.30 -14.30
CA ALA A 161 0.55 11.59 -13.64
C ALA A 161 -0.71 12.31 -14.12
N GLU A 162 -0.95 12.35 -15.44
CA GLU A 162 -2.17 12.95 -15.99
C GLU A 162 -3.43 12.17 -15.58
N LEU A 163 -3.33 10.84 -15.51
CA LEU A 163 -4.44 9.99 -15.09
C LEU A 163 -4.76 10.17 -13.60
N LEU A 164 -3.75 10.20 -12.73
CA LEU A 164 -3.92 10.45 -11.29
C LEU A 164 -4.54 11.82 -11.00
N ALA A 165 -4.28 12.83 -11.84
CA ALA A 165 -4.91 14.14 -11.73
C ALA A 165 -6.46 14.11 -11.92
N ALA A 166 -7.03 12.98 -12.33
CA ALA A 166 -8.47 12.75 -12.27
C ALA A 166 -9.01 12.70 -10.83
N GLU A 167 -8.19 12.27 -9.87
CA GLU A 167 -8.59 12.01 -8.47
C GLU A 167 -8.62 13.28 -7.59
N ASP A 168 -7.90 14.34 -7.97
CA ASP A 168 -7.71 15.52 -7.12
C ASP A 168 -7.69 16.88 -7.85
N VAL A 169 -7.27 16.93 -9.12
CA VAL A 169 -7.26 18.17 -9.92
C VAL A 169 -8.55 18.35 -10.71
N ARG A 170 -9.03 17.31 -11.40
CA ARG A 170 -10.24 17.37 -12.25
C ARG A 170 -11.52 17.01 -11.49
N SER A 171 -11.39 16.26 -10.40
CA SER A 171 -12.45 16.00 -9.42
C SER A 171 -12.10 16.61 -8.06
N SER A 172 -13.06 16.61 -7.14
CA SER A 172 -12.87 17.02 -5.75
C SER A 172 -12.78 15.84 -4.79
N ARG A 173 -12.56 14.62 -5.28
CA ARG A 173 -12.60 13.39 -4.48
C ARG A 173 -11.55 13.39 -3.37
N LEU A 174 -10.27 13.62 -3.67
CA LEU A 174 -9.22 13.68 -2.65
C LEU A 174 -9.45 14.81 -1.62
N PRO A 175 -9.72 16.07 -2.02
CA PRO A 175 -10.06 17.13 -1.06
C PRO A 175 -11.26 16.79 -0.15
N GLN A 176 -12.30 16.16 -0.69
CA GLN A 176 -13.48 15.74 0.08
C GLN A 176 -13.15 14.61 1.05
N ALA A 177 -12.38 13.61 0.62
CA ALA A 177 -11.91 12.53 1.49
C ALA A 177 -11.07 13.08 2.66
N GLN A 178 -10.15 14.00 2.38
CA GLN A 178 -9.36 14.69 3.42
C GLN A 178 -10.23 15.53 4.37
N ALA A 179 -11.27 16.21 3.85
CA ALA A 179 -12.20 16.96 4.68
C ALA A 179 -13.03 16.05 5.61
N ILE A 180 -13.45 14.88 5.12
CA ILE A 180 -14.13 13.86 5.93
C ILE A 180 -13.18 13.35 7.03
N ILE A 181 -11.94 12.96 6.67
CA ILE A 181 -10.93 12.49 7.63
C ILE A 181 -10.68 13.56 8.70
N GLY A 182 -10.43 14.81 8.31
CA GLY A 182 -10.21 15.91 9.24
C GLY A 182 -11.42 16.21 10.13
N HIS A 183 -12.65 16.02 9.64
CA HIS A 183 -13.85 16.11 10.48
C HIS A 183 -13.89 14.99 11.51
N LEU A 184 -13.62 13.74 11.10
CA LEU A 184 -13.57 12.59 12.01
C LEU A 184 -12.51 12.77 13.10
N ASP A 185 -11.36 13.37 12.80
CA ASP A 185 -10.37 13.78 13.79
C ASP A 185 -10.91 14.85 14.73
N GLY A 186 -11.51 15.91 14.17
CA GLY A 186 -12.02 17.06 14.93
C GLY A 186 -13.11 16.69 15.95
N ILE A 187 -13.88 15.64 15.69
CA ILE A 187 -14.90 15.10 16.61
C ILE A 187 -14.42 13.87 17.39
N GLY A 188 -13.15 13.48 17.27
CA GLY A 188 -12.53 12.39 18.04
C GLY A 188 -12.93 10.98 17.62
N HIS A 189 -13.49 10.77 16.43
CA HIS A 189 -13.89 9.45 15.97
C HIS A 189 -12.69 8.59 15.55
N ARG A 190 -11.63 9.18 15.00
CA ARG A 190 -10.38 8.43 14.72
C ARG A 190 -9.65 7.98 15.98
N SER A 191 -9.95 8.54 17.15
CA SER A 191 -9.43 8.11 18.45
C SER A 191 -10.53 7.55 19.37
N SER A 192 -11.66 7.14 18.78
CA SER A 192 -12.79 6.60 19.54
C SER A 192 -12.40 5.32 20.28
N ASP A 193 -13.04 5.09 21.42
CA ASP A 193 -12.95 3.85 22.21
C ASP A 193 -13.94 2.77 21.73
N VAL A 194 -14.72 3.04 20.68
CA VAL A 194 -15.60 2.07 20.02
C VAL A 194 -15.25 1.93 18.53
N PRO A 195 -15.61 0.81 17.87
CA PRO A 195 -15.37 0.66 16.44
C PRO A 195 -16.03 1.76 15.60
N VAL A 196 -15.34 2.24 14.57
CA VAL A 196 -15.83 3.23 13.62
C VAL A 196 -15.87 2.64 12.23
N LEU A 197 -17.07 2.68 11.63
CA LEU A 197 -17.36 2.25 10.28
C LEU A 197 -17.59 3.48 9.40
N VAL A 198 -16.93 3.53 8.24
CA VAL A 198 -17.11 4.59 7.25
C VAL A 198 -17.35 3.94 5.90
N GLY A 199 -18.58 4.00 5.41
CA GLY A 199 -18.98 3.29 4.21
C GLY A 199 -19.77 4.16 3.23
N GLY A 200 -19.62 3.88 1.95
CA GLY A 200 -20.40 4.55 0.92
C GLY A 200 -19.78 4.45 -0.46
N ASP A 201 -20.29 5.29 -1.36
CA ASP A 201 -19.82 5.43 -2.72
C ASP A 201 -18.69 6.46 -2.76
N TRP A 202 -17.48 5.97 -3.03
CA TRP A 202 -16.31 6.82 -3.10
C TRP A 202 -16.04 7.33 -4.52
N ASN A 203 -16.83 6.92 -5.50
CA ASN A 203 -16.66 7.30 -6.90
C ASN A 203 -15.24 7.11 -7.47
N THR A 204 -14.45 6.22 -6.85
CA THR A 204 -13.08 5.91 -7.27
C THR A 204 -12.67 4.52 -6.81
N PRO A 205 -11.90 3.77 -7.63
CA PRO A 205 -11.32 2.50 -7.20
C PRO A 205 -10.32 2.64 -6.03
N SER A 206 -9.81 1.51 -5.54
CA SER A 206 -8.76 1.46 -4.52
C SER A 206 -7.39 1.17 -5.13
N HIS A 207 -6.32 1.68 -4.53
CA HIS A 207 -4.95 1.23 -4.82
C HIS A 207 -4.81 -0.29 -4.58
N LEU A 208 -5.67 -0.88 -3.73
CA LEU A 208 -5.77 -2.33 -3.51
C LEU A 208 -6.49 -3.08 -4.64
N ASP A 209 -7.21 -2.39 -5.53
CA ASP A 209 -7.91 -2.95 -6.69
C ASP A 209 -7.20 -2.64 -8.01
N TRP A 210 -6.33 -1.64 -8.00
CA TRP A 210 -5.51 -1.16 -9.11
C TRP A 210 -4.06 -1.56 -8.89
N THR A 211 -3.83 -2.87 -8.99
CA THR A 211 -2.54 -3.52 -8.84
C THR A 211 -1.99 -3.98 -10.18
N GLU A 212 -0.72 -4.35 -10.23
CA GLU A 212 -0.10 -4.90 -11.43
C GLU A 212 -0.85 -6.14 -11.95
N ASP A 213 -1.21 -7.08 -11.07
CA ASP A 213 -1.98 -8.28 -11.44
C ASP A 213 -3.33 -7.93 -12.07
N THR A 214 -4.03 -6.95 -11.50
CA THR A 214 -5.32 -6.53 -12.07
C THR A 214 -5.16 -5.79 -13.39
N ALA A 215 -4.08 -5.04 -13.59
CA ALA A 215 -3.79 -4.37 -14.86
C ALA A 215 -3.49 -5.37 -15.99
N ARG A 216 -2.97 -6.56 -15.66
CA ARG A 216 -2.75 -7.66 -16.62
C ARG A 216 -4.05 -8.35 -17.03
N ILE A 217 -5.07 -8.35 -16.17
CA ILE A 217 -6.32 -9.13 -16.36
C ILE A 217 -7.48 -8.25 -16.82
N TYR A 218 -7.66 -7.09 -16.20
CA TYR A 218 -8.76 -6.17 -16.45
C TYR A 218 -8.29 -5.05 -17.38
N LYS A 219 -9.15 -4.70 -18.34
CA LYS A 219 -8.90 -3.54 -19.20
C LYS A 219 -9.04 -2.26 -18.39
N HIS A 220 -8.34 -1.22 -18.82
CA HIS A 220 -8.48 0.14 -18.27
C HIS A 220 -8.15 0.22 -16.77
N ARG A 221 -7.15 -0.55 -16.34
CA ARG A 221 -6.51 -0.43 -15.02
C ARG A 221 -5.00 -0.31 -15.17
N ARG A 222 -4.36 0.36 -14.23
CA ARG A 222 -2.90 0.43 -14.08
C ARG A 222 -2.53 0.27 -12.60
N ASN A 223 -1.30 -0.16 -12.33
CA ASN A 223 -0.79 -0.21 -10.97
C ASN A 223 -0.49 1.22 -10.49
N LEU A 224 -1.42 1.83 -9.76
CA LEU A 224 -1.35 3.26 -9.43
C LEU A 224 -1.63 3.53 -7.94
N PRO A 225 -0.92 4.50 -7.34
CA PRO A 225 -1.15 4.93 -5.96
C PRO A 225 -2.40 5.81 -5.87
N LEU A 226 -3.59 5.21 -5.90
CA LEU A 226 -4.86 5.95 -5.90
C LEU A 226 -5.08 6.71 -4.57
N PRO A 227 -5.06 8.06 -4.59
CA PRO A 227 -4.79 8.86 -3.40
C PRO A 227 -5.94 8.86 -2.38
N VAL A 228 -7.20 8.73 -2.81
CA VAL A 228 -8.36 8.67 -1.90
C VAL A 228 -8.29 7.45 -0.98
N SER A 229 -7.99 6.30 -1.56
CA SER A 229 -7.89 5.04 -0.81
C SER A 229 -6.63 4.97 0.05
N LEU A 230 -5.52 5.55 -0.40
CA LEU A 230 -4.32 5.72 0.41
C LEU A 230 -4.58 6.65 1.60
N ALA A 231 -5.28 7.77 1.40
CA ALA A 231 -5.62 8.69 2.49
C ALA A 231 -6.45 8.02 3.59
N MET A 232 -7.42 7.16 3.24
CA MET A 232 -8.19 6.38 4.22
C MET A 232 -7.31 5.37 4.97
N GLN A 233 -6.41 4.68 4.26
CA GLN A 233 -5.45 3.76 4.87
C GLN A 233 -4.50 4.49 5.84
N ASP A 234 -3.94 5.63 5.42
CA ASP A 234 -3.05 6.48 6.22
C ASP A 234 -3.77 7.06 7.43
N ALA A 235 -5.08 7.31 7.33
CA ALA A 235 -5.92 7.68 8.46
C ALA A 235 -6.16 6.54 9.47
N GLY A 236 -5.65 5.33 9.21
CA GLY A 236 -5.75 4.16 10.06
C GLY A 236 -7.02 3.36 9.86
N PHE A 237 -7.75 3.58 8.76
CA PHE A 237 -8.90 2.77 8.39
C PHE A 237 -8.48 1.59 7.52
N LYS A 238 -9.14 0.45 7.73
CA LYS A 238 -8.93 -0.78 6.97
C LYS A 238 -10.09 -1.04 6.02
N ASP A 239 -9.81 -1.32 4.75
CA ASP A 239 -10.82 -1.77 3.78
C ASP A 239 -11.29 -3.18 4.17
N THR A 240 -12.54 -3.29 4.64
CA THR A 240 -13.06 -4.56 5.18
C THR A 240 -13.21 -5.66 4.13
N PHE A 241 -13.46 -5.29 2.87
CA PHE A 241 -13.59 -6.25 1.78
C PHE A 241 -12.22 -6.81 1.38
N ARG A 242 -11.19 -5.96 1.30
CA ARG A 242 -9.83 -6.40 0.97
C ARG A 242 -9.11 -7.08 2.13
N ASP A 243 -9.49 -6.80 3.37
CA ASP A 243 -9.05 -7.58 4.52
C ASP A 243 -9.49 -9.05 4.39
N LEU A 244 -10.74 -9.27 4.00
CA LEU A 244 -11.30 -10.60 3.82
C LEU A 244 -10.84 -11.26 2.51
N HIS A 245 -10.80 -10.49 1.44
CA HIS A 245 -10.50 -10.95 0.08
C HIS A 245 -9.29 -10.18 -0.48
N PRO A 246 -8.05 -10.52 -0.07
CA PRO A 246 -6.87 -9.75 -0.42
C PRO A 246 -6.49 -9.84 -1.91
N ASN A 247 -6.98 -10.84 -2.65
CA ASN A 247 -6.69 -11.00 -4.07
C ASN A 247 -7.79 -10.33 -4.95
N PRO A 248 -7.51 -9.17 -5.57
CA PRO A 248 -8.47 -8.44 -6.39
C PRO A 248 -8.77 -9.07 -7.76
N VAL A 249 -7.93 -10.00 -8.23
CA VAL A 249 -8.21 -10.77 -9.45
C VAL A 249 -9.26 -11.84 -9.18
N GLN A 250 -9.09 -12.63 -8.12
CA GLN A 250 -10.01 -13.73 -7.79
C GLN A 250 -11.33 -13.24 -7.21
N ARG A 251 -11.30 -12.14 -6.46
CA ARG A 251 -12.46 -11.54 -5.80
C ARG A 251 -12.49 -10.04 -6.12
N PRO A 252 -12.91 -9.63 -7.32
CA PRO A 252 -12.88 -8.23 -7.71
C PRO A 252 -13.87 -7.36 -6.95
N GLY A 253 -15.00 -7.93 -6.50
CA GLY A 253 -16.01 -7.20 -5.73
C GLY A 253 -16.58 -6.00 -6.48
N LEU A 254 -16.85 -6.15 -7.78
CA LEU A 254 -17.29 -5.07 -8.66
C LEU A 254 -18.64 -4.53 -8.18
N THR A 255 -18.69 -3.23 -7.87
CA THR A 255 -19.92 -2.53 -7.47
C THR A 255 -20.40 -1.60 -8.57
N TRP A 256 -19.51 -1.15 -9.47
CA TRP A 256 -19.84 -0.34 -10.63
C TRP A 256 -19.53 -1.11 -11.93
N SER A 257 -20.46 -1.36 -12.85
CA SER A 257 -21.91 -1.18 -12.70
C SER A 257 -22.67 -2.44 -13.15
N PRO A 258 -23.56 -3.02 -12.30
CA PRO A 258 -24.54 -4.01 -12.72
C PRO A 258 -25.52 -3.54 -13.81
N MET A 259 -25.73 -2.23 -14.00
CA MET A 259 -26.74 -1.70 -14.93
C MET A 259 -26.11 -1.04 -16.18
N PHE A 260 -25.15 -0.14 -16.01
CA PHE A 260 -24.54 0.64 -17.10
C PHE A 260 -23.20 0.05 -17.53
N ARG A 261 -23.24 -0.96 -18.41
CA ARG A 261 -22.03 -1.67 -18.89
C ARG A 261 -21.43 -1.10 -20.17
N GLU A 262 -22.23 -0.35 -20.93
CA GLU A 262 -21.82 0.30 -22.18
C GLU A 262 -22.44 1.69 -22.26
N SER A 263 -21.68 2.65 -22.79
CA SER A 263 -22.13 4.01 -23.14
C SER A 263 -21.70 4.30 -24.58
N ASP A 264 -22.64 4.70 -25.43
CA ASP A 264 -22.43 4.92 -26.88
C ASP A 264 -21.72 3.74 -27.61
N GLY A 265 -21.98 2.51 -27.18
CA GLY A 265 -21.37 1.29 -27.73
C GLY A 265 -19.94 1.03 -27.28
N VAL A 266 -19.48 1.74 -26.24
CA VAL A 266 -18.15 1.58 -25.62
C VAL A 266 -18.32 1.07 -24.19
N ALA A 267 -17.54 0.06 -23.79
CA ALA A 267 -17.57 -0.46 -22.42
C ALA A 267 -17.24 0.63 -21.39
N THR A 268 -17.98 0.71 -20.29
CA THR A 268 -17.76 1.69 -19.21
C THR A 268 -16.54 1.37 -18.34
N GLY A 269 -16.20 0.08 -18.24
CA GLY A 269 -15.19 -0.41 -17.30
C GLY A 269 -15.81 -0.69 -15.94
N PHE A 270 -15.37 -1.77 -15.29
CA PHE A 270 -15.98 -2.22 -14.04
C PHE A 270 -15.03 -2.04 -12.88
N GLU A 271 -15.50 -1.44 -11.79
CA GLU A 271 -14.70 -1.17 -10.61
C GLU A 271 -15.46 -1.46 -9.31
N ARG A 272 -14.69 -1.54 -8.22
CA ARG A 272 -15.21 -1.50 -6.87
C ARG A 272 -15.02 -0.09 -6.34
N ILE A 273 -16.10 0.68 -6.27
CA ILE A 273 -16.09 2.08 -5.81
C ILE A 273 -16.87 2.27 -4.51
N ASP A 274 -17.76 1.33 -4.18
CA ASP A 274 -18.49 1.28 -2.92
C ASP A 274 -17.69 0.44 -1.92
N ARG A 275 -17.37 1.04 -0.77
CA ARG A 275 -16.44 0.44 0.21
C ARG A 275 -16.94 0.67 1.63
N LEU A 276 -16.65 -0.30 2.50
CA LEU A 276 -16.80 -0.18 3.95
C LEU A 276 -15.42 -0.22 4.60
N TYR A 277 -15.03 0.89 5.21
CA TYR A 277 -13.83 1.02 6.00
C TYR A 277 -14.11 0.80 7.48
N LEU A 278 -13.23 0.09 8.17
CA LEU A 278 -13.29 -0.16 9.61
C LEU A 278 -12.04 0.37 10.29
N LYS A 279 -12.23 1.12 11.37
CA LYS A 279 -11.20 1.40 12.37
C LYS A 279 -11.67 0.90 13.72
N ASN A 280 -10.97 -0.09 14.26
CA ASN A 280 -11.18 -0.51 15.63
C ASN A 280 -10.47 0.45 16.59
N PRO A 281 -10.99 0.61 17.81
CA PRO A 281 -10.32 1.37 18.85
C PRO A 281 -9.03 0.66 19.26
N ASP A 282 -8.00 1.44 19.55
CA ASP A 282 -6.77 0.89 20.12
C ASP A 282 -7.05 0.35 21.53
N GLN A 283 -7.83 1.11 22.32
CA GLN A 283 -8.34 0.72 23.64
C GLN A 283 -9.86 0.56 23.62
N PRO A 284 -10.38 -0.65 23.31
CA PRO A 284 -11.81 -0.87 23.17
C PRO A 284 -12.56 -0.73 24.50
N ARG A 285 -13.61 0.10 24.50
CA ARG A 285 -14.63 0.17 25.54
C ARG A 285 -15.23 -1.23 25.73
N ASP A 286 -15.20 -1.70 26.97
CA ASP A 286 -15.68 -3.03 27.37
C ASP A 286 -15.03 -4.22 26.62
N GLY A 287 -13.90 -3.98 25.93
CA GLY A 287 -13.12 -4.98 25.21
C GLY A 287 -13.65 -5.36 23.82
N TRP A 288 -14.67 -4.65 23.29
CA TRP A 288 -15.30 -5.02 22.02
C TRP A 288 -14.63 -4.39 20.79
N ILE A 289 -14.34 -5.24 19.80
CA ILE A 289 -13.92 -4.84 18.46
C ILE A 289 -14.79 -5.55 17.41
N LEU A 290 -14.71 -5.10 16.16
CA LEU A 290 -15.32 -5.76 15.01
C LEU A 290 -14.26 -6.45 14.14
N ARG A 291 -14.55 -7.63 13.61
CA ARG A 291 -13.72 -8.31 12.62
C ARG A 291 -14.54 -8.74 11.41
N PRO A 292 -14.12 -8.43 10.16
CA PRO A 292 -14.78 -8.97 8.97
C PRO A 292 -14.76 -10.51 8.96
N VAL A 293 -15.92 -11.12 8.70
CA VAL A 293 -16.07 -12.59 8.61
C VAL A 293 -16.62 -13.05 7.27
N SER A 294 -17.46 -12.25 6.62
CA SER A 294 -18.00 -12.53 5.29
C SER A 294 -18.25 -11.22 4.54
N GLY A 295 -18.21 -11.28 3.21
CA GLY A 295 -18.35 -10.10 2.36
C GLY A 295 -18.60 -10.48 0.92
N HIS A 296 -19.66 -9.94 0.32
CA HIS A 296 -20.01 -10.09 -1.10
C HIS A 296 -20.81 -8.89 -1.61
N VAL A 297 -21.00 -8.81 -2.93
CA VAL A 297 -21.72 -7.72 -3.59
C VAL A 297 -23.00 -8.29 -4.20
N LEU A 298 -24.12 -7.61 -3.97
CA LEU A 298 -25.41 -7.93 -4.57
C LEU A 298 -25.69 -7.02 -5.77
N PRO A 299 -26.28 -7.53 -6.86
CA PRO A 299 -26.58 -8.94 -7.07
C PRO A 299 -25.28 -9.68 -7.43
N GLU A 300 -25.15 -10.93 -6.97
CA GLU A 300 -23.96 -11.76 -7.30
C GLU A 300 -23.90 -12.08 -8.81
N VAL A 301 -25.08 -12.20 -9.43
CA VAL A 301 -25.23 -12.43 -10.86
C VAL A 301 -25.92 -11.24 -11.46
N TRP A 302 -25.25 -10.60 -12.41
CA TRP A 302 -25.80 -9.45 -13.10
C TRP A 302 -26.79 -9.85 -14.19
N GLU A 303 -27.88 -9.09 -14.32
CA GLU A 303 -28.94 -9.30 -15.30
C GLU A 303 -28.44 -9.10 -16.75
N ASP A 304 -29.18 -9.56 -17.75
CA ASP A 304 -28.80 -9.33 -19.15
C ASP A 304 -28.94 -7.84 -19.52
N ASN A 305 -28.00 -7.29 -20.30
CA ASN A 305 -28.07 -5.88 -20.76
C ASN A 305 -29.31 -5.60 -21.63
N ALA A 306 -29.90 -6.63 -22.24
CA ALA A 306 -31.12 -6.52 -23.03
C ALA A 306 -32.38 -6.26 -22.18
N ILE A 307 -32.32 -6.47 -20.85
CA ILE A 307 -33.44 -6.16 -19.94
C ILE A 307 -33.51 -4.64 -19.75
N PRO A 308 -34.63 -3.98 -20.15
CA PRO A 308 -34.83 -2.56 -19.94
C PRO A 308 -34.71 -2.20 -18.47
N ILE A 309 -34.13 -1.02 -18.17
CA ILE A 309 -33.85 -0.57 -16.80
C ILE A 309 -35.09 -0.67 -15.92
N GLU A 310 -36.22 -0.19 -16.43
CA GLU A 310 -37.48 -0.16 -15.72
C GLU A 310 -38.00 -1.56 -15.35
N GLN A 311 -37.56 -2.61 -16.05
CA GLN A 311 -38.00 -4.00 -15.85
C GLN A 311 -37.03 -4.84 -15.00
N ARG A 312 -35.90 -4.28 -14.58
CA ARG A 312 -34.87 -5.02 -13.84
C ARG A 312 -35.33 -5.44 -12.46
N ASP A 313 -34.82 -6.58 -11.99
CA ASP A 313 -35.10 -7.08 -10.64
C ASP A 313 -34.26 -6.34 -9.59
N PHE A 314 -33.00 -6.03 -9.91
CA PHE A 314 -32.14 -5.28 -9.01
C PHE A 314 -32.26 -3.76 -9.23
N PRO A 315 -32.68 -2.98 -8.23
CA PRO A 315 -33.16 -1.61 -8.44
C PRO A 315 -32.06 -0.55 -8.33
N SER A 316 -30.85 -0.83 -8.81
CA SER A 316 -29.73 0.11 -8.77
C SER A 316 -28.65 -0.23 -9.80
N ASP A 317 -27.94 0.79 -10.26
CA ASP A 317 -26.73 0.68 -11.05
C ASP A 317 -25.46 0.48 -10.21
N HIS A 318 -25.55 0.54 -8.89
CA HIS A 318 -24.50 0.13 -7.95
C HIS A 318 -24.84 -1.20 -7.30
N GLY A 319 -23.87 -2.12 -7.31
CA GLY A 319 -23.92 -3.33 -6.52
C GLY A 319 -23.84 -3.01 -5.02
N ALA A 320 -24.73 -3.59 -4.22
CA ALA A 320 -24.79 -3.38 -2.78
C ALA A 320 -23.71 -4.23 -2.08
N LEU A 321 -22.76 -3.59 -1.39
CA LEU A 321 -21.74 -4.28 -0.62
C LEU A 321 -22.33 -4.76 0.71
N LEU A 322 -22.48 -6.06 0.88
CA LEU A 322 -22.93 -6.70 2.11
C LEU A 322 -21.72 -7.27 2.87
N MET A 323 -21.42 -6.69 4.02
CA MET A 323 -20.37 -7.14 4.94
C MET A 323 -21.00 -7.70 6.22
N GLU A 324 -20.48 -8.84 6.68
CA GLU A 324 -20.74 -9.38 8.00
C GLU A 324 -19.48 -9.22 8.85
N LEU A 325 -19.64 -8.61 10.02
CA LEU A 325 -18.60 -8.35 10.99
C LEU A 325 -18.93 -9.11 12.28
N ALA A 326 -17.99 -9.83 12.87
CA ALA A 326 -18.19 -10.44 14.19
C ALA A 326 -17.70 -9.48 15.29
N TRP A 327 -18.49 -9.36 16.35
CA TRP A 327 -18.04 -8.79 17.61
C TRP A 327 -17.06 -9.75 18.28
N GLU A 328 -15.89 -9.24 18.64
CA GLU A 328 -14.88 -10.03 19.35
C GLU A 328 -14.45 -9.32 20.62
N LYS A 329 -14.33 -10.08 21.70
CA LYS A 329 -13.66 -9.60 22.90
C LYS A 329 -12.16 -9.63 22.67
N ARG A 330 -11.59 -8.47 22.42
CA ARG A 330 -10.18 -8.24 22.63
C ARG A 330 -10.01 -8.01 24.13
N SER A 331 -9.36 -8.95 24.81
CA SER A 331 -8.80 -8.66 26.14
C SER A 331 -8.05 -7.34 26.01
N ALA A 332 -8.08 -6.50 27.05
CA ALA A 332 -7.09 -5.46 27.23
C ALA A 332 -5.72 -6.12 27.47
N VAL A 333 -5.24 -6.89 26.50
CA VAL A 333 -3.82 -6.94 26.19
C VAL A 333 -3.50 -5.48 25.94
N SER A 334 -2.58 -4.92 26.71
CA SER A 334 -2.18 -3.54 26.50
C SER A 334 -1.95 -3.37 24.99
N SER A 335 -2.83 -2.61 24.33
CA SER A 335 -2.53 -2.20 22.96
C SER A 335 -1.26 -1.39 23.13
N VAL A 336 -0.17 -1.96 22.64
CA VAL A 336 0.93 -1.11 22.27
C VAL A 336 0.47 -0.57 20.95
N ASP A 337 0.05 0.68 20.96
CA ASP A 337 -0.37 1.36 19.76
C ASP A 337 0.80 1.18 18.78
N PRO A 338 0.55 0.62 17.59
CA PRO A 338 1.63 0.36 16.66
C PRO A 338 2.32 1.67 16.34
N VAL A 339 3.61 1.75 16.64
CA VAL A 339 4.42 2.89 16.23
C VAL A 339 4.68 2.71 14.75
N LEU A 340 4.27 3.69 13.95
CA LEU A 340 4.70 3.79 12.56
C LEU A 340 6.00 4.59 12.54
N LEU A 341 6.99 4.06 11.86
CA LEU A 341 8.30 4.69 11.69
C LEU A 341 8.60 4.81 10.20
N ASP A 342 8.72 6.04 9.72
CA ASP A 342 9.17 6.32 8.35
C ASP A 342 10.70 6.48 8.33
N VAL A 343 11.37 5.66 7.54
CA VAL A 343 12.84 5.61 7.46
C VAL A 343 13.29 5.89 6.03
N LEU A 344 14.18 6.87 5.89
CA LEU A 344 14.77 7.25 4.61
C LEU A 344 16.26 6.88 4.54
N ALA A 345 16.66 6.07 3.57
CA ALA A 345 18.06 5.87 3.19
C ALA A 345 18.40 6.81 2.03
N PHE A 346 19.40 7.69 2.19
CA PHE A 346 19.69 8.73 1.22
C PHE A 346 21.19 9.04 1.10
N ASN A 347 21.81 8.57 0.03
CA ASN A 347 23.14 9.05 -0.37
C ASN A 347 22.98 10.45 -1.00
N ILE A 348 23.69 11.45 -0.47
CA ILE A 348 23.52 12.86 -0.85
C ILE A 348 24.69 13.44 -1.68
N LEU A 349 25.57 12.58 -2.19
CA LEU A 349 26.67 12.91 -3.10
C LEU A 349 27.54 14.10 -2.64
N ARG A 350 28.60 13.81 -1.88
CA ARG A 350 29.57 14.77 -1.34
C ARG A 350 28.93 15.96 -0.63
N SER A 351 28.02 15.66 0.28
CA SER A 351 27.36 16.61 1.17
C SER A 351 26.50 17.66 0.45
N GLY A 352 26.15 17.44 -0.82
CA GLY A 352 25.55 18.47 -1.67
C GLY A 352 26.51 19.57 -2.13
N ASN A 353 27.83 19.41 -1.94
CA ASN A 353 28.87 20.38 -2.36
C ASN A 353 29.43 20.16 -3.76
N ALA A 354 29.41 18.92 -4.24
CA ALA A 354 29.97 18.62 -5.54
C ALA A 354 29.08 19.16 -6.67
N PRO A 355 29.68 19.56 -7.81
CA PRO A 355 28.93 19.90 -9.01
C PRO A 355 27.87 18.83 -9.30
N GLY A 356 26.74 19.21 -9.91
CA GLY A 356 25.83 18.25 -10.53
C GLY A 356 26.59 17.14 -11.28
N PRO A 357 25.99 15.95 -11.44
CA PRO A 357 26.66 14.70 -11.86
C PRO A 357 27.59 14.85 -13.07
N ASN A 358 27.36 15.86 -13.91
CA ASN A 358 28.27 16.28 -14.96
C ASN A 358 28.15 17.80 -15.26
N SER A 359 29.04 18.31 -16.11
CA SER A 359 29.12 19.73 -16.51
C SER A 359 27.93 20.27 -17.32
N ALA A 360 26.98 19.43 -17.70
CA ALA A 360 25.76 19.85 -18.39
C ALA A 360 24.62 20.21 -17.41
N ASP A 361 24.82 20.05 -16.10
CA ASP A 361 23.82 20.32 -15.06
C ASP A 361 23.61 21.81 -14.75
N SER A 362 22.34 22.23 -14.64
CA SER A 362 21.98 23.58 -14.19
C SER A 362 22.43 23.84 -12.74
N LEU A 363 22.57 22.75 -11.97
CA LEU A 363 23.12 22.67 -10.62
C LEU A 363 24.64 22.39 -10.62
N TYR A 364 25.29 22.30 -11.78
CA TYR A 364 26.74 22.23 -11.86
C TYR A 364 27.35 23.45 -11.16
N GLU A 365 28.25 23.20 -10.20
CA GLU A 365 28.88 24.20 -9.32
C GLU A 365 27.94 24.96 -8.34
N GLN A 366 26.69 24.50 -8.15
CA GLN A 366 25.77 25.07 -7.14
C GLN A 366 25.61 24.16 -5.90
N PRO A 367 25.57 24.72 -4.68
CA PRO A 367 25.24 23.96 -3.47
C PRO A 367 23.80 23.40 -3.54
N ARG A 368 23.62 22.12 -3.20
CA ARG A 368 22.33 21.41 -3.29
C ARG A 368 21.65 21.20 -1.93
N HIS A 369 22.15 21.81 -0.86
CA HIS A 369 21.67 21.60 0.52
C HIS A 369 20.17 21.85 0.68
N ASP A 370 19.64 22.91 0.07
CA ASP A 370 18.21 23.23 0.11
C ASP A 370 17.34 22.19 -0.61
N ALA A 371 17.81 21.68 -1.75
CA ALA A 371 17.10 20.65 -2.50
C ALA A 371 17.08 19.32 -1.74
N ILE A 372 18.22 18.92 -1.15
CA ILE A 372 18.31 17.73 -0.29
C ILE A 372 17.37 17.87 0.91
N ALA A 373 17.39 19.03 1.59
CA ALA A 373 16.52 19.28 2.73
C ALA A 373 15.03 19.25 2.33
N LYS A 374 14.67 19.78 1.14
CA LYS A 374 13.30 19.70 0.60
C LYS A 374 12.85 18.26 0.37
N VAL A 375 13.71 17.39 -0.16
CA VAL A 375 13.38 15.96 -0.32
C VAL A 375 13.06 15.34 1.04
N ILE A 376 13.89 15.59 2.06
CA ILE A 376 13.67 15.07 3.42
C ILE A 376 12.39 15.65 4.03
N MET A 377 12.15 16.96 3.93
CA MET A 377 10.93 17.58 4.47
C MET A 377 9.66 17.12 3.74
N HIS A 378 9.71 16.89 2.43
CA HIS A 378 8.57 16.44 1.64
C HIS A 378 8.22 14.97 1.92
N SER A 379 9.23 14.13 2.16
CA SER A 379 9.05 12.72 2.51
C SER A 379 8.76 12.47 3.99
N ASP A 380 8.92 13.50 4.82
CA ASP A 380 8.66 13.54 6.28
C ASP A 380 9.06 12.29 7.09
N PRO A 381 10.32 11.81 6.99
CA PRO A 381 10.75 10.63 7.72
C PRO A 381 11.02 10.93 9.20
N ASP A 382 10.89 9.89 10.03
CA ASP A 382 11.30 9.90 11.43
C ASP A 382 12.82 9.75 11.60
N ILE A 383 13.44 8.97 10.71
CA ILE A 383 14.87 8.63 10.72
C ILE A 383 15.43 8.74 9.31
N VAL A 384 16.58 9.39 9.15
CA VAL A 384 17.32 9.47 7.89
C VAL A 384 18.72 8.88 8.07
N LEU A 385 19.03 7.88 7.26
CA LEU A 385 20.36 7.30 7.12
C LEU A 385 21.03 7.97 5.92
N VAL A 386 21.86 8.97 6.20
CA VAL A 386 22.53 9.78 5.18
C VAL A 386 23.91 9.23 4.87
N GLN A 387 24.27 9.10 3.60
CA GLN A 387 25.63 8.77 3.15
C GLN A 387 26.25 9.96 2.42
N GLU A 388 27.58 10.04 2.47
CA GLU A 388 28.37 11.12 1.88
C GLU A 388 28.16 12.52 2.46
N GLU A 389 27.70 12.66 3.71
CA GLU A 389 27.59 13.97 4.37
C GLU A 389 28.94 14.55 4.82
N TYR A 390 29.94 13.71 5.11
CA TYR A 390 31.32 14.12 5.43
C TYR A 390 31.45 15.24 6.50
N GLY A 391 30.51 15.30 7.46
CA GLY A 391 30.53 16.30 8.53
C GLY A 391 29.97 17.67 8.16
N ASP A 392 29.46 17.86 6.94
CA ASP A 392 28.84 19.12 6.52
C ASP A 392 27.36 19.17 6.91
N ASP A 393 27.12 19.77 8.06
CA ASP A 393 25.81 19.81 8.74
C ASP A 393 24.79 20.78 8.12
N ARG A 394 25.04 21.39 6.96
CA ARG A 394 24.13 22.40 6.38
C ARG A 394 22.73 21.87 6.09
N VAL A 395 22.62 20.66 5.54
CA VAL A 395 21.31 20.01 5.33
C VAL A 395 20.60 19.86 6.67
N PHE A 396 21.31 19.35 7.68
CA PHE A 396 20.77 19.20 9.03
C PHE A 396 20.34 20.54 9.65
N ARG A 397 21.10 21.62 9.46
CA ARG A 397 20.75 22.95 9.96
C ARG A 397 19.44 23.47 9.37
N ILE A 398 19.21 23.27 8.07
CA ILE A 398 17.94 23.61 7.43
C ILE A 398 16.79 22.82 8.06
N LEU A 399 16.97 21.51 8.25
CA LEU A 399 15.97 20.66 8.92
C LEU A 399 15.69 21.11 10.35
N LYS A 400 16.74 21.42 11.12
CA LYS A 400 16.65 21.87 12.52
C LYS A 400 16.00 23.25 12.68
N GLU A 401 16.23 24.15 11.72
CA GLU A 401 15.57 25.45 11.67
C GLU A 401 14.09 25.32 11.35
N HIS A 402 13.71 24.39 10.47
CA HIS A 402 12.31 24.09 10.15
C HIS A 402 11.60 23.39 11.30
N GLU A 403 12.23 22.38 11.90
CA GLU A 403 11.69 21.66 13.05
C GLU A 403 12.76 21.36 14.12
N PRO A 404 12.67 22.01 15.30
CA PRO A 404 13.66 21.84 16.35
C PRO A 404 13.78 20.43 16.95
N SER A 405 12.92 19.47 16.58
CA SER A 405 12.97 18.08 17.05
C SER A 405 14.15 17.29 16.47
N TRP A 406 14.73 17.71 15.34
CA TRP A 406 15.80 16.96 14.69
C TRP A 406 17.06 16.82 15.54
N HIS A 407 17.60 15.61 15.62
CA HIS A 407 18.89 15.28 16.19
C HIS A 407 19.79 14.76 15.08
N ARG A 408 21.08 15.10 15.15
CA ARG A 408 22.12 14.62 14.24
C ARG A 408 23.19 13.90 15.03
N ARG A 409 23.63 12.79 14.47
CA ARG A 409 24.80 12.04 14.91
C ARG A 409 25.70 11.80 13.70
N ASP A 410 26.96 12.17 13.84
CA ASP A 410 27.98 11.91 12.83
C ASP A 410 28.40 10.44 12.85
N GLY A 411 28.55 9.81 11.69
CA GLY A 411 28.79 8.38 11.55
C GLY A 411 29.93 8.04 10.57
N GLY A 412 30.65 6.96 10.87
CA GLY A 412 31.50 6.28 9.91
C GLY A 412 32.76 7.00 9.43
N SER A 413 33.61 6.25 8.75
CA SER A 413 34.84 6.76 8.13
C SER A 413 34.61 7.24 6.70
N ARG A 414 33.36 7.18 6.20
CA ARG A 414 32.99 7.42 4.79
C ARG A 414 31.83 8.40 4.64
N GLY A 415 31.68 9.29 5.62
CA GLY A 415 30.72 10.40 5.58
C GLY A 415 29.29 9.98 5.87
N GLN A 416 29.06 9.00 6.74
CA GLN A 416 27.70 8.66 7.15
C GLN A 416 27.20 9.66 8.18
N ALA A 417 25.90 9.91 8.21
CA ALA A 417 25.25 10.64 9.30
C ALA A 417 23.86 10.09 9.55
N THR A 418 23.46 10.04 10.81
CA THR A 418 22.10 9.66 11.19
C THR A 418 21.37 10.90 11.66
N TYR A 419 20.24 11.21 11.01
CA TYR A 419 19.28 12.20 11.49
C TYR A 419 18.07 11.47 12.07
N ALA A 420 17.50 11.96 13.16
CA ALA A 420 16.27 11.42 13.72
C ALA A 420 15.47 12.51 14.43
N ARG A 421 14.14 12.37 14.47
CA ARG A 421 13.24 13.22 15.28
C ARG A 421 13.41 13.02 16.79
N TYR A 422 14.19 12.02 17.19
CA TYR A 422 14.40 11.58 18.56
C TYR A 422 15.88 11.65 18.95
N PRO A 423 16.22 11.74 20.25
CA PRO A 423 17.60 11.76 20.70
C PRO A 423 18.40 10.54 20.23
N ILE A 424 19.68 10.74 19.92
CA ILE A 424 20.56 9.71 19.36
C ILE A 424 21.75 9.49 20.29
N GLU A 425 21.98 8.24 20.68
CA GLU A 425 23.18 7.79 21.40
C GLU A 425 24.08 6.97 20.46
N PRO A 426 25.42 7.15 20.49
CA PRO A 426 26.32 6.30 19.73
C PRO A 426 26.48 4.92 20.40
N ILE A 427 26.45 3.85 19.60
CA ILE A 427 26.86 2.49 20.03
C ILE A 427 28.28 2.21 19.56
N ASP A 428 28.53 2.37 18.26
CA ASP A 428 29.85 2.32 17.64
C ASP A 428 29.93 3.35 16.51
N GLN A 429 30.92 3.27 15.63
CA GLN A 429 31.14 4.25 14.57
C GLN A 429 29.96 4.44 13.60
N ASN A 430 29.23 3.38 13.24
CA ASN A 430 28.13 3.42 12.25
C ASN A 430 26.76 3.11 12.86
N THR A 431 26.74 2.62 14.10
CA THR A 431 25.53 2.19 14.80
C THR A 431 25.17 3.14 15.92
N SER A 432 23.90 3.48 15.98
CA SER A 432 23.31 4.36 16.97
C SER A 432 22.09 3.73 17.62
N ARG A 433 21.83 4.17 18.86
CA ARG A 433 20.54 3.97 19.51
C ARG A 433 19.71 5.24 19.35
N VAL A 434 18.51 5.12 18.79
CA VAL A 434 17.52 6.19 18.71
C VAL A 434 16.55 6.02 19.87
N LEU A 435 16.42 7.05 20.71
CA LEU A 435 15.61 7.02 21.94
C LEU A 435 14.16 7.44 21.63
N HIS A 436 13.42 6.57 20.94
CA HIS A 436 12.00 6.77 20.70
C HIS A 436 11.21 6.70 22.03
N PRO A 437 10.13 7.49 22.24
CA PRO A 437 9.34 7.47 23.47
C PRO A 437 8.81 6.08 23.88
N GLU A 438 8.50 5.26 22.89
CA GLU A 438 8.00 3.89 23.08
C GLU A 438 9.11 2.83 23.28
N GLY A 439 10.38 3.24 23.29
CA GLY A 439 11.53 2.37 23.54
C GLY A 439 12.72 2.64 22.62
N PRO A 440 13.90 2.10 22.92
CA PRO A 440 15.07 2.29 22.07
C PRO A 440 14.99 1.47 20.77
N LEU A 441 15.46 2.08 19.69
CA LEU A 441 15.70 1.44 18.40
C LEU A 441 17.19 1.45 18.11
N VAL A 442 17.72 0.43 17.44
CA VAL A 442 19.10 0.43 16.94
C VAL A 442 19.11 0.67 15.45
N VAL A 443 19.91 1.65 15.02
CA VAL A 443 20.03 2.04 13.62
C VAL A 443 21.48 1.93 13.16
N HIS A 444 21.73 1.28 12.02
CA HIS A 444 23.05 1.16 11.41
C HIS A 444 23.06 1.81 10.02
N ASN A 445 23.97 2.76 9.81
CA ASN A 445 24.10 3.48 8.55
C ASN A 445 25.22 2.86 7.68
N VAL A 446 24.81 2.18 6.60
CA VAL A 446 25.70 1.47 5.68
C VAL A 446 26.28 2.42 4.63
N HIS A 447 27.59 2.32 4.43
CA HIS A 447 28.28 2.88 3.27
C HIS A 447 29.51 2.01 2.91
N TRP A 448 29.28 0.84 2.31
CA TRP A 448 30.36 -0.11 1.96
C TRP A 448 31.18 0.36 0.76
N LYS A 449 32.40 -0.16 0.60
CA LYS A 449 33.35 0.29 -0.44
C LYS A 449 32.70 0.25 -1.84
N PRO A 450 32.83 1.30 -2.67
CA PRO A 450 32.29 1.37 -4.04
C PRO A 450 33.05 0.48 -5.01
N SER A 451 34.23 0.00 -4.61
CA SER A 451 35.03 -0.90 -5.42
C SER A 451 35.71 -1.94 -4.53
N PRO A 452 35.86 -3.20 -5.01
CA PRO A 452 35.38 -3.69 -6.32
C PRO A 452 33.84 -3.74 -6.42
N TYR A 453 33.31 -3.51 -7.63
CA TYR A 453 31.86 -3.56 -7.91
C TYR A 453 31.57 -4.68 -8.90
N GLY A 454 30.83 -5.69 -8.44
CA GLY A 454 30.61 -6.94 -9.18
C GLY A 454 30.01 -6.75 -10.58
N PRO A 455 28.94 -5.97 -10.76
CA PRO A 455 28.38 -5.71 -12.09
C PRO A 455 29.39 -5.15 -13.10
N TYR A 456 30.33 -4.30 -12.66
CA TYR A 456 31.37 -3.77 -13.55
C TYR A 456 32.40 -4.84 -13.94
N ILE A 457 32.73 -5.75 -13.04
CA ILE A 457 33.61 -6.89 -13.36
C ILE A 457 32.94 -7.80 -14.41
N ILE A 458 31.63 -8.02 -14.30
CA ILE A 458 30.88 -8.81 -15.28
C ILE A 458 30.89 -8.11 -16.64
N GLN A 459 30.61 -6.80 -16.68
CA GLN A 459 30.69 -6.02 -17.92
C GLN A 459 32.08 -6.10 -18.56
N ASP A 460 33.16 -5.93 -17.78
CA ASP A 460 34.54 -6.06 -18.28
C ASP A 460 34.80 -7.46 -18.87
N THR A 461 34.27 -8.51 -18.23
CA THR A 461 34.38 -9.89 -18.70
C THR A 461 33.63 -10.10 -20.02
N LEU A 462 32.42 -9.54 -20.15
CA LEU A 462 31.63 -9.60 -21.38
C LEU A 462 32.29 -8.80 -22.53
N LEU A 463 32.83 -7.62 -22.27
CA LEU A 463 33.57 -6.81 -23.26
C LEU A 463 34.83 -7.52 -23.76
N ALA A 464 35.47 -8.31 -22.90
CA ALA A 464 36.62 -9.14 -23.25
C ALA A 464 36.24 -10.46 -23.95
N GLU A 465 34.95 -10.68 -24.24
CA GLU A 465 34.39 -11.91 -24.82
C GLU A 465 34.75 -13.17 -24.00
N GLN A 466 34.85 -13.03 -22.68
CA GLN A 466 35.14 -14.12 -21.75
C GLN A 466 33.86 -14.69 -21.13
N PRO A 467 33.82 -16.00 -20.78
CA PRO A 467 32.69 -16.58 -20.08
C PRO A 467 32.56 -16.02 -18.66
N ILE A 468 31.31 -15.88 -18.19
CA ILE A 468 31.02 -15.48 -16.81
C ILE A 468 31.11 -16.69 -15.89
N GLU A 469 32.07 -16.66 -14.97
CA GLU A 469 32.21 -17.65 -13.91
C GLU A 469 31.80 -17.01 -12.58
N VAL A 470 30.61 -17.35 -12.07
CA VAL A 470 29.98 -16.68 -10.92
C VAL A 470 30.88 -16.68 -9.68
N ASP A 471 31.53 -17.81 -9.38
CA ASP A 471 32.44 -17.91 -8.23
C ASP A 471 33.63 -16.94 -8.35
N ALA A 472 34.19 -16.78 -9.56
CA ALA A 472 35.29 -15.85 -9.80
C ALA A 472 34.85 -14.39 -9.67
N ILE A 473 33.61 -14.06 -10.07
CA ILE A 473 33.03 -12.73 -9.87
C ILE A 473 32.84 -12.45 -8.39
N LEU A 474 32.26 -13.38 -7.63
CA LEU A 474 32.05 -13.25 -6.18
C LEU A 474 33.37 -13.07 -5.42
N ASP A 475 34.42 -13.80 -5.80
CA ASP A 475 35.75 -13.66 -5.21
C ASP A 475 36.39 -12.31 -5.57
N ALA A 476 36.24 -11.84 -6.81
CA ALA A 476 36.80 -10.58 -7.27
C ALA A 476 36.05 -9.35 -6.74
N SER A 477 34.76 -9.49 -6.42
CA SER A 477 33.92 -8.42 -5.88
C SER A 477 33.85 -8.38 -4.35
N ASP A 478 34.47 -9.33 -3.66
CA ASP A 478 34.42 -9.41 -2.19
C ASP A 478 35.06 -8.19 -1.52
N LYS A 479 34.30 -7.51 -0.65
CA LYS A 479 34.79 -6.37 0.15
C LYS A 479 35.37 -6.77 1.50
N GLY A 480 35.42 -8.07 1.79
CA GLY A 480 36.05 -8.66 2.97
C GLY A 480 35.22 -8.48 4.24
N ASP A 481 35.90 -8.21 5.35
CA ASP A 481 35.28 -8.26 6.68
C ASP A 481 34.19 -7.21 6.92
N ILE A 482 34.07 -6.20 6.05
CA ILE A 482 33.06 -5.13 6.19
C ILE A 482 31.62 -5.67 6.24
N TYR A 483 31.32 -6.76 5.53
CA TYR A 483 29.99 -7.40 5.58
C TYR A 483 29.71 -7.97 6.97
N PHE A 484 30.71 -8.63 7.56
CA PHE A 484 30.62 -9.25 8.86
C PHE A 484 30.68 -8.22 9.99
N GLU A 485 31.50 -7.18 9.87
CA GLU A 485 31.53 -6.03 10.78
C GLU A 485 30.15 -5.36 10.88
N THR A 486 29.48 -5.14 9.74
CA THR A 486 28.11 -4.61 9.71
C THR A 486 27.14 -5.50 10.48
N TYR A 487 27.15 -6.82 10.29
CA TYR A 487 26.28 -7.72 11.06
C TYR A 487 26.65 -7.79 12.55
N ARG A 488 27.95 -7.91 12.88
CA ARG A 488 28.44 -7.95 14.28
C ARG A 488 28.05 -6.70 15.06
N SER A 489 28.01 -5.54 14.38
CA SER A 489 27.65 -4.25 14.96
C SER A 489 26.19 -4.20 15.46
N VAL A 490 25.27 -4.88 14.77
CA VAL A 490 23.84 -4.94 15.17
C VAL A 490 23.46 -6.22 15.92
N HIS A 491 24.30 -7.25 15.88
CA HIS A 491 24.03 -8.56 16.49
C HIS A 491 23.62 -8.50 17.97
N PRO A 492 24.26 -7.72 18.86
CA PRO A 492 23.82 -7.63 20.26
C PRO A 492 22.36 -7.19 20.39
N ALA A 493 21.92 -6.21 19.60
CA ALA A 493 20.55 -5.72 19.60
C ALA A 493 19.56 -6.78 19.08
N LEU A 494 19.95 -7.51 18.03
CA LEU A 494 19.16 -8.61 17.48
C LEU A 494 18.93 -9.74 18.51
N VAL A 495 19.95 -10.10 19.29
CA VAL A 495 19.84 -11.13 20.34
C VAL A 495 18.98 -10.65 21.50
N GLU A 496 19.02 -9.36 21.83
CA GLU A 496 18.21 -8.74 22.88
C GLU A 496 16.76 -8.43 22.43
N ASN A 497 16.40 -8.71 21.17
CA ASN A 497 15.12 -8.34 20.55
C ASN A 497 14.85 -6.82 20.59
N ILE A 498 15.90 -6.00 20.59
CA ILE A 498 15.77 -4.57 20.36
C ILE A 498 15.57 -4.39 18.84
N PRO A 499 14.58 -3.60 18.39
CA PRO A 499 14.33 -3.43 16.96
C PRO A 499 15.54 -2.81 16.27
N VAL A 500 15.96 -3.41 15.15
CA VAL A 500 17.10 -2.98 14.34
C VAL A 500 16.61 -2.51 12.98
N ILE A 501 17.10 -1.33 12.56
CA ILE A 501 17.01 -0.80 11.21
C ILE A 501 18.44 -0.64 10.67
N LEU A 502 18.72 -1.24 9.52
CA LEU A 502 20.03 -1.20 8.90
C LEU A 502 19.84 -0.76 7.45
N GLY A 503 20.42 0.36 7.04
CA GLY A 503 20.20 0.85 5.69
C GLY A 503 21.21 1.91 5.24
N GLY A 504 21.15 2.26 3.97
CA GLY A 504 22.08 3.19 3.32
C GLY A 504 22.52 2.68 1.96
N ASP A 505 23.72 3.07 1.54
CA ASP A 505 24.34 2.70 0.26
C ASP A 505 25.30 1.52 0.44
N PHE A 506 24.88 0.35 -0.02
CA PHE A 506 25.61 -0.90 0.11
C PHE A 506 26.69 -1.02 -0.96
N ASN A 507 26.66 -0.20 -2.02
CA ASN A 507 27.58 -0.31 -3.14
C ASN A 507 27.68 -1.74 -3.70
N GLU A 508 26.70 -2.60 -3.46
CA GLU A 508 26.63 -4.00 -3.90
C GLU A 508 25.14 -4.30 -4.11
N PRO A 509 24.76 -4.96 -5.22
CA PRO A 509 23.36 -5.33 -5.42
C PRO A 509 22.89 -6.39 -4.42
N SER A 510 21.57 -6.55 -4.26
CA SER A 510 21.03 -7.65 -3.47
C SER A 510 21.01 -8.95 -4.25
N HIS A 511 21.30 -10.07 -3.57
CA HIS A 511 21.06 -11.42 -4.09
C HIS A 511 19.57 -11.66 -4.40
N LEU A 512 18.67 -10.88 -3.80
CA LEU A 512 17.23 -10.92 -4.07
C LEU A 512 16.84 -10.21 -5.38
N ASP A 513 17.75 -9.47 -6.00
CA ASP A 513 17.53 -8.84 -7.30
C ASP A 513 18.22 -9.62 -8.43
N TRP A 514 19.37 -10.23 -8.15
CA TRP A 514 20.14 -11.02 -9.10
C TRP A 514 19.76 -12.51 -9.04
N THR A 515 18.55 -12.81 -9.49
CA THR A 515 17.91 -14.13 -9.39
C THR A 515 17.91 -14.91 -10.71
N GLU A 516 17.50 -16.18 -10.64
CA GLU A 516 17.21 -17.00 -11.83
C GLU A 516 15.98 -16.51 -12.60
N ASP A 517 15.03 -15.86 -11.92
CA ASP A 517 13.85 -15.28 -12.56
C ASP A 517 14.24 -14.07 -13.41
N TRP A 518 15.12 -13.20 -12.90
CA TRP A 518 15.73 -12.13 -13.68
C TRP A 518 16.53 -12.67 -14.86
N ALA A 519 17.38 -13.69 -14.65
CA ALA A 519 18.20 -14.27 -15.72
C ALA A 519 17.35 -14.84 -16.88
N ARG A 520 16.16 -15.35 -16.56
CA ARG A 520 15.18 -15.87 -17.53
C ARG A 520 14.34 -14.79 -18.21
N SER A 521 14.28 -13.59 -17.65
CA SER A 521 13.55 -12.46 -18.22
C SER A 521 14.21 -11.93 -19.50
N GLU A 522 13.50 -11.08 -20.25
CA GLU A 522 14.06 -10.36 -21.40
C GLU A 522 14.77 -9.05 -21.02
N ASN A 523 14.76 -8.68 -19.74
CA ASN A 523 15.35 -7.44 -19.24
C ASN A 523 16.88 -7.52 -19.19
N ASP A 524 17.52 -6.41 -19.48
CA ASP A 524 18.98 -6.25 -19.38
C ASP A 524 19.30 -5.16 -18.36
N ARG A 525 20.17 -5.46 -17.39
CA ARG A 525 20.63 -4.47 -16.42
C ARG A 525 21.56 -3.44 -17.05
N TRP A 526 22.17 -3.77 -18.19
CA TRP A 526 23.10 -2.89 -18.87
C TRP A 526 22.37 -1.99 -19.87
N VAL A 527 22.24 -0.70 -19.54
CA VAL A 527 21.42 0.28 -20.27
C VAL A 527 21.76 0.39 -21.76
N SER A 528 23.01 0.16 -22.13
CA SER A 528 23.49 0.22 -23.52
C SER A 528 24.44 -0.93 -23.80
N ASN A 529 23.97 -2.16 -23.56
CA ASN A 529 24.78 -3.36 -23.73
C ASN A 529 25.32 -3.48 -25.17
N PRO A 530 26.64 -3.36 -25.39
CA PRO A 530 27.26 -3.49 -26.71
C PRO A 530 27.50 -4.95 -27.11
N THR A 531 27.19 -5.90 -26.22
CA THR A 531 27.46 -7.32 -26.40
C THR A 531 26.19 -8.09 -26.77
N ALA A 532 26.34 -9.35 -27.20
CA ALA A 532 25.20 -10.23 -27.46
C ALA A 532 24.62 -10.87 -26.20
N THR A 533 25.22 -10.65 -25.01
CA THR A 533 24.89 -11.35 -23.76
C THR A 533 24.40 -10.35 -22.72
N ARG A 534 23.20 -10.55 -22.17
CA ARG A 534 22.62 -9.65 -21.17
C ARG A 534 23.40 -9.63 -19.86
N LEU A 535 23.44 -8.47 -19.20
CA LEU A 535 23.93 -8.34 -17.84
C LEU A 535 22.82 -8.74 -16.86
N GLY A 536 22.86 -9.99 -16.39
CA GLY A 536 21.94 -10.46 -15.36
C GLY A 536 21.99 -11.95 -15.03
N PRO A 537 23.17 -12.61 -14.94
CA PRO A 537 23.22 -13.94 -14.32
C PRO A 537 22.67 -13.90 -12.89
N ALA A 538 22.19 -15.03 -12.39
CA ALA A 538 21.86 -15.16 -10.96
C ALA A 538 23.16 -15.09 -10.13
N ILE A 539 23.20 -14.23 -9.11
CA ILE A 539 24.37 -14.04 -8.26
C ILE A 539 23.94 -13.92 -6.79
N GLY A 540 24.48 -14.80 -5.95
CA GLY A 540 24.36 -14.76 -4.50
C GLY A 540 25.28 -13.71 -3.88
N TRP A 541 25.00 -12.42 -4.06
CA TRP A 541 25.84 -11.33 -3.53
C TRP A 541 26.06 -11.47 -2.01
N LYS A 542 27.34 -11.63 -1.62
CA LYS A 542 27.76 -12.03 -0.27
C LYS A 542 27.22 -11.10 0.82
N GLY A 543 27.29 -9.78 0.65
CA GLY A 543 26.90 -8.84 1.69
C GLY A 543 25.43 -8.97 2.06
N SER A 544 24.54 -9.00 1.05
CA SER A 544 23.10 -9.18 1.28
C SER A 544 22.74 -10.58 1.84
N GLN A 545 23.50 -11.62 1.49
CA GLN A 545 23.34 -12.96 2.08
C GLN A 545 23.75 -13.00 3.55
N VAL A 546 24.85 -12.35 3.95
CA VAL A 546 25.27 -12.27 5.36
C VAL A 546 24.17 -11.64 6.22
N LEU A 547 23.44 -10.65 5.71
CA LEU A 547 22.36 -10.00 6.46
C LEU A 547 21.09 -10.86 6.55
N SER A 548 20.74 -11.56 5.47
CA SER A 548 19.48 -12.33 5.39
C SER A 548 19.60 -13.73 6.00
N ASP A 549 20.73 -14.40 5.78
CA ASP A 549 21.07 -15.71 6.33
C ASP A 549 22.49 -15.72 6.92
N PRO A 550 22.71 -15.01 8.05
CA PRO A 550 23.98 -15.02 8.76
C PRO A 550 24.39 -16.42 9.24
N GLY A 551 23.43 -17.36 9.35
CA GLY A 551 23.68 -18.74 9.76
C GLY A 551 24.65 -19.47 8.82
N SER A 552 24.57 -19.20 7.52
CA SER A 552 25.49 -19.73 6.51
C SER A 552 26.94 -19.26 6.66
N TYR A 553 27.19 -18.24 7.49
CA TYR A 553 28.51 -17.63 7.72
C TYR A 553 28.98 -17.71 9.18
N ARG A 554 28.40 -18.63 9.98
CA ARG A 554 28.67 -18.74 11.41
C ARG A 554 30.15 -18.79 11.79
N GLU A 555 30.96 -19.56 11.05
CA GLU A 555 32.40 -19.71 11.34
C GLU A 555 33.16 -18.39 11.16
N THR A 556 32.80 -17.59 10.15
CA THR A 556 33.44 -16.29 9.88
C THR A 556 32.95 -15.20 10.82
N LEU A 557 31.68 -15.23 11.21
CA LEU A 557 31.10 -14.25 12.13
C LEU A 557 31.75 -14.34 13.52
N ASP A 558 32.12 -15.55 13.97
CA ASP A 558 32.73 -15.81 15.29
C ASP A 558 31.90 -15.22 16.45
N LEU A 559 30.57 -15.38 16.36
CA LEU A 559 29.60 -14.91 17.34
C LEU A 559 28.92 -16.07 18.04
N GLU A 560 28.78 -15.96 19.36
CA GLU A 560 28.01 -16.92 20.16
C GLU A 560 26.50 -16.65 20.07
N GLY A 561 25.69 -17.71 20.20
CA GLY A 561 24.23 -17.61 20.28
C GLY A 561 23.49 -17.68 18.92
N PRO A 562 22.21 -17.25 18.91
CA PRO A 562 21.41 -17.20 17.69
C PRO A 562 21.95 -16.13 16.74
N LEU A 563 21.73 -16.35 15.44
CA LEU A 563 22.08 -15.42 14.38
C LEU A 563 20.79 -15.06 13.62
N PRO A 564 19.94 -14.16 14.15
CA PRO A 564 18.72 -13.75 13.46
C PRO A 564 19.05 -13.06 12.14
N GLY A 565 18.38 -13.47 11.07
CA GLY A 565 18.43 -12.77 9.79
C GLY A 565 17.63 -11.47 9.83
N LEU A 566 18.05 -10.52 9.00
CA LEU A 566 17.32 -9.29 8.71
C LEU A 566 16.49 -9.46 7.44
N GLN A 567 15.38 -8.74 7.36
CA GLN A 567 14.50 -8.73 6.19
C GLN A 567 14.75 -7.49 5.34
N ASP A 568 14.96 -7.69 4.03
CA ASP A 568 14.96 -6.63 3.03
C ASP A 568 13.55 -6.01 2.94
N THR A 569 13.41 -4.73 3.30
CA THR A 569 12.10 -4.06 3.32
C THR A 569 11.49 -3.94 1.93
N PHE A 570 12.33 -3.72 0.91
CA PHE A 570 11.87 -3.53 -0.46
C PHE A 570 11.27 -4.83 -0.97
N ARG A 571 12.02 -5.94 -0.87
CA ARG A 571 11.58 -7.26 -1.36
C ARG A 571 10.49 -7.90 -0.51
N HIS A 572 10.34 -7.47 0.75
CA HIS A 572 9.18 -7.86 1.55
C HIS A 572 7.87 -7.30 0.97
N VAL A 573 7.87 -6.03 0.57
CA VAL A 573 6.67 -5.34 0.07
C VAL A 573 6.48 -5.55 -1.43
N ARG A 574 7.58 -5.59 -2.20
CA ARG A 574 7.66 -5.71 -3.66
C ARG A 574 8.48 -6.94 -4.02
N SER A 575 7.85 -8.10 -3.94
CA SER A 575 8.54 -9.39 -4.02
C SER A 575 9.03 -9.80 -5.41
N ASP A 576 8.49 -9.23 -6.49
CA ASP A 576 8.88 -9.56 -7.88
C ASP A 576 9.96 -8.59 -8.35
N GLU A 577 11.19 -9.07 -8.48
CA GLU A 577 12.35 -8.29 -8.91
C GLU A 577 12.42 -8.01 -10.41
N VAL A 578 11.63 -8.73 -11.21
CA VAL A 578 11.56 -8.52 -12.65
C VAL A 578 10.58 -7.41 -12.98
N SER A 579 9.40 -7.41 -12.35
CA SER A 579 8.39 -6.38 -12.57
C SER A 579 8.61 -5.11 -11.77
N ASP A 580 9.16 -5.23 -10.55
CA ASP A 580 9.49 -4.10 -9.69
C ASP A 580 10.98 -4.13 -9.30
N PRO A 581 11.86 -3.71 -10.20
CA PRO A 581 13.30 -3.84 -9.99
C PRO A 581 13.87 -2.88 -8.93
N GLY A 582 13.15 -1.81 -8.59
CA GLY A 582 13.55 -0.86 -7.54
C GLY A 582 14.93 -0.23 -7.74
N HIS A 583 15.33 0.08 -8.98
CA HIS A 583 16.67 0.57 -9.29
C HIS A 583 16.99 1.86 -8.52
N THR A 584 18.05 1.85 -7.72
CA THR A 584 18.50 3.04 -6.96
C THR A 584 19.82 3.61 -7.47
N TRP A 585 20.68 2.76 -8.05
CA TRP A 585 21.85 3.19 -8.80
C TRP A 585 21.42 3.68 -10.19
N THR A 586 21.86 4.87 -10.59
CA THR A 586 21.20 5.60 -11.70
C THR A 586 22.02 5.66 -13.00
N PRO A 587 21.67 4.84 -14.00
CA PRO A 587 22.20 4.96 -15.36
C PRO A 587 21.21 5.43 -16.44
N ARG A 588 19.89 5.46 -16.18
CA ARG A 588 18.86 5.86 -17.16
C ARG A 588 18.04 7.04 -16.62
N TYR A 589 17.90 8.07 -17.45
CA TYR A 589 17.08 9.26 -17.19
C TYR A 589 16.05 9.42 -18.32
N VAL A 590 15.00 10.21 -18.11
CA VAL A 590 14.10 10.57 -19.20
C VAL A 590 14.85 11.48 -20.19
N ASN A 591 14.58 11.34 -21.49
CA ASN A 591 15.12 12.27 -22.49
C ASN A 591 14.73 13.71 -22.14
N GLY A 592 15.72 14.56 -21.89
CA GLY A 592 15.51 15.97 -21.57
C GLY A 592 15.50 16.30 -20.08
N THR A 593 15.75 15.33 -19.17
CA THR A 593 16.03 15.63 -17.76
C THR A 593 17.19 16.64 -17.69
N GLN A 594 16.95 17.78 -17.03
CA GLN A 594 17.94 18.85 -16.98
C GLN A 594 19.16 18.39 -16.20
N GLY A 595 20.35 18.52 -16.81
CA GLY A 595 21.62 18.26 -16.16
C GLY A 595 22.07 16.82 -15.98
N ARG A 596 21.24 15.90 -16.43
CA ARG A 596 21.49 14.47 -16.30
C ARG A 596 21.55 13.89 -17.70
N GLY A 597 22.67 13.27 -18.03
CA GLY A 597 22.89 12.64 -19.33
C GLY A 597 22.53 11.17 -19.30
N HIS A 598 22.04 10.64 -20.42
CA HIS A 598 22.12 9.20 -20.67
C HIS A 598 23.61 8.84 -20.69
N TRP A 599 24.04 7.98 -19.77
CA TRP A 599 25.42 7.46 -19.77
C TRP A 599 25.57 6.37 -20.84
N ASP A 600 25.14 6.67 -22.07
CA ASP A 600 25.52 5.89 -23.23
C ASP A 600 26.95 6.28 -23.68
N ALA A 601 27.50 5.50 -24.60
CA ALA A 601 28.84 5.71 -25.11
C ALA A 601 29.07 7.08 -25.79
N ALA A 602 28.00 7.83 -26.13
CA ALA A 602 28.12 9.07 -26.90
C ALA A 602 28.56 10.27 -26.05
N GLY A 603 28.45 10.20 -24.72
CA GLY A 603 28.79 11.28 -23.79
C GLY A 603 30.23 11.30 -23.26
N PHE A 604 31.02 10.24 -23.49
CA PHE A 604 32.39 10.13 -22.97
C PHE A 604 33.44 10.22 -24.07
N SER A 605 34.60 10.77 -23.72
CA SER A 605 35.79 10.76 -24.58
C SER A 605 36.29 9.35 -24.88
N ASP A 606 36.06 8.41 -23.95
CA ASP A 606 36.25 6.98 -24.13
C ASP A 606 34.92 6.24 -23.85
N PRO A 607 34.29 5.67 -24.89
CA PRO A 607 33.10 4.83 -24.75
C PRO A 607 33.19 3.74 -23.68
N ALA A 608 34.38 3.20 -23.42
CA ALA A 608 34.58 2.14 -22.42
C ALA A 608 34.47 2.66 -20.96
N GLU A 609 34.65 3.97 -20.72
CA GLU A 609 34.38 4.58 -19.42
C GLU A 609 32.88 4.74 -19.18
N ALA A 610 32.12 5.15 -20.21
CA ALA A 610 30.66 5.27 -20.17
C ALA A 610 29.96 3.95 -19.88
N GLN A 611 30.41 2.91 -20.56
CA GLN A 611 29.76 1.61 -20.57
C GLN A 611 29.82 0.92 -19.20
N ARG A 612 30.84 1.22 -18.39
CA ARG A 612 30.99 0.69 -17.03
C ARG A 612 29.93 1.26 -16.08
N THR A 613 29.68 2.56 -16.08
CA THR A 613 28.74 3.18 -15.10
C THR A 613 27.25 2.95 -15.40
N ALA A 614 26.93 2.18 -16.45
CA ALA A 614 25.58 2.07 -17.01
C ALA A 614 24.80 0.82 -16.55
N SER A 615 24.93 0.41 -15.27
CA SER A 615 24.24 -0.76 -14.69
C SER A 615 23.04 -0.35 -13.83
N LEU A 616 21.89 -0.96 -14.07
CA LEU A 616 20.65 -0.75 -13.33
C LEU A 616 20.59 -1.71 -12.13
N ASP A 617 20.91 -1.18 -10.95
CA ASP A 617 20.98 -1.96 -9.71
C ASP A 617 20.24 -1.27 -8.56
N ARG A 618 19.74 -2.07 -7.63
CA ARG A 618 19.28 -1.60 -6.31
C ARG A 618 20.41 -1.82 -5.32
N ILE A 619 21.03 -0.72 -4.89
CA ILE A 619 22.17 -0.72 -3.96
C ILE A 619 21.92 0.14 -2.72
N ASP A 620 20.89 0.97 -2.75
CA ASP A 620 20.40 1.73 -1.61
C ASP A 620 19.24 0.93 -1.02
N MET A 621 19.41 0.45 0.21
CA MET A 621 18.50 -0.54 0.78
C MET A 621 18.22 -0.26 2.26
N ILE A 622 17.12 -0.82 2.75
CA ILE A 622 16.78 -0.86 4.17
C ILE A 622 16.47 -2.32 4.53
N TYR A 623 17.08 -2.79 5.60
CA TYR A 623 16.91 -4.09 6.22
C TYR A 623 16.40 -3.89 7.64
N VAL A 624 15.50 -4.76 8.09
CA VAL A 624 14.89 -4.66 9.42
C VAL A 624 14.87 -5.99 10.17
N SER A 625 14.94 -5.91 11.49
CA SER A 625 14.72 -7.05 12.38
C SER A 625 13.26 -7.49 12.41
N GLN A 626 12.99 -8.70 12.88
CA GLN A 626 11.64 -9.27 12.99
C GLN A 626 10.66 -8.47 13.88
N GLN A 627 11.16 -7.56 14.71
CA GLN A 627 10.36 -6.66 15.54
C GLN A 627 9.67 -5.54 14.74
N LEU A 628 10.09 -5.33 13.49
CA LEU A 628 9.58 -4.30 12.60
C LEU A 628 8.97 -4.97 11.37
N GLN A 629 7.71 -4.65 11.09
CA GLN A 629 7.01 -5.11 9.91
C GLN A 629 7.05 -4.04 8.82
N PRO A 630 7.68 -4.28 7.66
CA PRO A 630 7.59 -3.36 6.53
C PRO A 630 6.15 -3.29 6.02
N LEU A 631 5.61 -2.08 5.88
CA LEU A 631 4.25 -1.84 5.36
C LEU A 631 4.25 -1.27 3.95
N ARG A 632 5.16 -0.33 3.69
CA ARG A 632 5.29 0.38 2.41
C ARG A 632 6.75 0.65 2.13
N VAL A 633 7.07 0.76 0.85
CA VAL A 633 8.40 1.14 0.38
C VAL A 633 8.28 1.94 -0.92
N PHE A 634 9.05 3.01 -1.04
CA PHE A 634 9.07 3.91 -2.17
C PHE A 634 10.52 4.24 -2.56
N VAL A 635 10.77 4.31 -3.86
CA VAL A 635 11.96 4.90 -4.46
C VAL A 635 11.68 6.36 -4.78
N LEU A 636 12.52 7.25 -4.27
CA LEU A 636 12.45 8.69 -4.49
C LEU A 636 13.51 9.09 -5.51
N GLY A 637 13.12 9.85 -6.52
CA GLY A 637 14.03 10.20 -7.62
C GLY A 637 13.49 11.31 -8.51
N ASP A 638 14.02 11.39 -9.73
CA ASP A 638 13.55 12.33 -10.74
C ASP A 638 12.07 12.10 -11.09
N GLN A 639 11.33 13.20 -11.23
CA GLN A 639 9.94 13.17 -11.65
C GLN A 639 9.79 12.66 -13.10
N GLY A 640 8.88 11.71 -13.28
CA GLY A 640 8.60 11.10 -14.58
C GLY A 640 9.56 9.97 -14.97
N ASP A 641 10.58 9.68 -14.15
CA ASP A 641 11.41 8.50 -14.34
C ASP A 641 10.68 7.23 -13.88
N PRO A 642 10.69 6.14 -14.68
CA PRO A 642 9.96 4.92 -14.35
C PRO A 642 10.48 4.16 -13.12
N SER A 643 11.67 4.49 -12.61
CA SER A 643 12.23 3.89 -11.39
C SER A 643 11.96 4.72 -10.15
N SER A 644 11.19 5.82 -10.25
CA SER A 644 10.84 6.70 -9.15
C SER A 644 9.34 6.58 -8.83
N ASP A 645 9.00 6.15 -7.62
CA ASP A 645 7.61 6.16 -7.14
C ASP A 645 7.18 7.57 -6.72
N ILE A 646 8.11 8.32 -6.12
CA ILE A 646 7.92 9.70 -5.70
C ILE A 646 8.92 10.56 -6.46
N GLY A 647 8.40 11.37 -7.37
CA GLY A 647 9.17 12.20 -8.28
C GLY A 647 9.42 13.61 -7.75
N PHE A 648 10.63 14.12 -7.95
CA PHE A 648 11.01 15.51 -7.70
C PHE A 648 11.46 16.19 -8.99
N GLU A 649 11.08 17.46 -9.19
CA GLU A 649 11.45 18.23 -10.39
C GLU A 649 12.97 18.37 -10.56
N GLU A 650 13.70 18.54 -9.46
CA GLU A 650 15.17 18.60 -9.42
C GLU A 650 15.71 17.60 -8.40
N TRP A 651 16.14 16.42 -8.86
CA TRP A 651 16.69 15.39 -7.98
C TRP A 651 18.16 15.69 -7.60
N PRO A 652 18.49 15.86 -6.30
CA PRO A 652 19.77 16.42 -5.90
C PRO A 652 20.90 15.40 -5.74
N SER A 653 20.67 14.11 -6.03
CA SER A 653 21.66 13.04 -5.85
C SER A 653 21.83 12.17 -7.10
N ASP A 654 22.95 11.49 -7.26
CA ASP A 654 23.17 10.46 -8.29
C ASP A 654 22.61 9.08 -7.91
N HIS A 655 22.27 8.89 -6.64
CA HIS A 655 21.46 7.78 -6.16
C HIS A 655 20.01 8.21 -6.02
N ARG A 656 19.07 7.29 -6.25
CA ARG A 656 17.70 7.44 -5.73
C ARG A 656 17.68 7.09 -4.25
N ALA A 657 16.74 7.66 -3.50
CA ALA A 657 16.57 7.37 -2.08
C ALA A 657 15.50 6.30 -1.87
N VAL A 658 15.54 5.60 -0.74
CA VAL A 658 14.54 4.59 -0.38
C VAL A 658 13.84 5.02 0.91
N LEU A 659 12.52 5.20 0.83
CA LEU A 659 11.65 5.49 1.97
C LEU A 659 10.85 4.24 2.33
N ALA A 660 10.88 3.82 3.59
CA ALA A 660 10.10 2.69 4.07
C ALA A 660 9.27 3.06 5.31
N THR A 661 7.98 2.69 5.30
CA THR A 661 7.12 2.76 6.50
C THR A 661 7.17 1.43 7.23
N LEU A 662 7.57 1.46 8.50
CA LEU A 662 7.71 0.29 9.35
C LEU A 662 6.68 0.33 10.47
N ARG A 663 6.03 -0.80 10.74
CA ARG A 663 5.20 -0.98 11.93
C ARG A 663 6.02 -1.64 13.02
N TRP A 664 6.10 -0.98 14.16
CA TRP A 664 6.72 -1.50 15.37
C TRP A 664 5.66 -1.72 16.46
N LEU A 665 5.76 -2.87 17.13
CA LEU A 665 4.97 -3.20 18.32
C LEU A 665 5.92 -3.27 19.53
N PRO A 666 6.20 -2.13 20.20
CA PRO A 666 7.06 -2.13 21.38
C PRO A 666 6.54 -3.10 22.45
N PRO A 667 7.39 -3.81 23.18
CA PRO A 667 6.95 -4.47 24.41
C PRO A 667 6.70 -3.39 25.47
N LYS A 668 5.50 -3.33 26.08
CA LYS A 668 5.34 -2.50 27.30
C LYS A 668 6.11 -3.16 28.44
N GLU A 669 7.01 -2.41 29.07
CA GLU A 669 7.56 -2.79 30.38
C GLU A 669 6.40 -2.90 31.39
N ASN A 670 6.35 -4.00 32.14
CA ASN A 670 5.39 -4.24 33.22
C ASN A 670 5.78 -3.48 34.50
#